data_AF-F2L1G2-F1
#
_entry.id   AF-F2L1G2-F1
#
_cell.length_a   1.000
_cell.length_b   1.000
_cell.length_c   1.000
_cell.angle_alpha   90.00
_cell.angle_beta   90.00
_cell.angle_gamma   90.00
#
_symmetry.space_group_name_H-M   'P 1'
#
loop_
_entity.id
_entity.type
_entity.pdbx_description
1 polymer ?
#
loop_
_entity_poly.entity_id
_entity_poly.type
_entity_poly.pdbx_seq_one_letter_code
_entity_poly.pdbx_strand_id
1 'polypeptide(L)'
;MSNDWEARLEPLRRRTFLALAASFRNIKRLRWEADGSLQVEAGEGALLFFKDRKGSALVLLDGKPYFGLDNAHLYAPLPPGRHRVELRMTPYADFGQRVGANPGAPIYAERDEEGFRLWAYATTALELAEALGPGKQAEEILDVVDSALRGLFLGVTPDQIEVALFFDKRYSYLLDYLPEGFSPEAAGLRETRPDFGRALKALREGLAELRRRYGKSGVLAAFGHAHIDAAWLWNFDETRRKVERTFSTVLTLMSRRRFRFLQSSALYYEWAEEAGLLGPIKDAVGAGLWVLAGGYVEPDTNVVAGESLARHMLYSQRYFLQRFGRLAEILWLPDTFGFSAQLPQIARLAGFKIFATHKVAWNDTNRFPYNEFFWEALDGTAIPAVAFGFGKGGYNSDFTAKSVLEQARSWNGGGPILYSFGWGDGGGGPTEEMLYRAEAVDEMPILPSVQLEGPYEPKPKARWRGELYVEVHRGVYTSHSKMKRLHAEAERWLREAELWSAVAGLDFDARPLWKVVLKDQFHDVLPGSAINDVYKTVYAELEDIIARAKSQAERAAAVLAGPGGAPIAFNSLPWRRLEYVQARVAGCQEAEDGCLAPVELPPLGYAEVKPADVGDRATAVAAGGDFVLENKYLRVVVDGATGAFKSIFDKEAGREALRGEGNILVAHENIPVWDAWDVEPRFEDSGVRAALEKAEVVEAGPYRASLRLVFKFLKSTVEERVRVYAGKRRLEIVVRTSLRDRERLLKLWFHFDLNADKAVFEVPFGNVERPTTTNTSWDVARFEVPFLHWLDISEADYGVAVFSDSKHGATVRGARVGISLATTPIFPDPLADAEDNEAVVVLEPHLGDWRAASIPREAYSAIYRPFVVSGRGGSRSFGELPQDNLLLESVKRAEDGDGVVVRLYEAYNKRGTGVLRLWFKPSSVRSTDLLELGDVARELSVDGDSVRFSYRNYEIVTLKIK
;
A
#
# COMPACT_ATOMS: atom_id res chain seq x y z
N MET A 1 23.92 1.38 41.98
CA MET A 1 24.77 1.72 40.82
C MET A 1 24.07 2.58 39.76
N SER A 2 22.73 2.81 39.82
CA SER A 2 22.03 3.76 38.93
C SER A 2 22.13 5.23 39.38
N ASN A 3 22.18 5.50 40.69
CA ASN A 3 22.11 6.86 41.21
C ASN A 3 23.37 7.70 40.90
N ASP A 4 24.57 7.11 40.88
CA ASP A 4 25.82 7.84 40.63
C ASP A 4 25.98 8.26 39.15
N TRP A 5 25.47 7.44 38.23
CA TRP A 5 25.49 7.73 36.79
C TRP A 5 24.54 8.87 36.42
N GLU A 6 23.30 8.82 36.93
CA GLU A 6 22.31 9.87 36.69
C GLU A 6 22.74 11.19 37.35
N ALA A 7 23.37 11.13 38.53
CA ALA A 7 23.94 12.29 39.22
C ALA A 7 25.02 13.02 38.39
N ARG A 8 25.65 12.34 37.43
CA ARG A 8 26.62 12.93 36.50
C ARG A 8 25.97 13.48 35.23
N LEU A 9 25.00 12.76 34.67
CA LEU A 9 24.31 13.14 33.42
C LEU A 9 23.43 14.37 33.58
N GLU A 10 22.58 14.41 34.60
CA GLU A 10 21.54 15.44 34.74
C GLU A 10 22.11 16.88 34.86
N PRO A 11 23.19 17.14 35.62
CA PRO A 11 23.82 18.47 35.63
C PRO A 11 24.31 18.92 34.23
N LEU A 12 24.84 17.99 33.42
CA LEU A 12 25.31 18.30 32.07
C LEU A 12 24.15 18.50 31.10
N ARG A 13 23.07 17.71 31.21
CA ARG A 13 21.84 17.91 30.42
C ARG A 13 21.25 19.29 30.71
N ARG A 14 21.14 19.67 31.99
CA ARG A 14 20.66 20.99 32.41
C ARG A 14 21.54 22.11 31.88
N ARG A 15 22.87 22.00 31.99
CA ARG A 15 23.78 23.01 31.41
C ARG A 15 23.66 23.11 29.89
N THR A 16 23.46 21.98 29.20
CA THR A 16 23.23 21.93 27.76
C THR A 16 21.91 22.62 27.38
N PHE A 17 20.85 22.42 28.16
CA PHE A 17 19.58 23.14 28.01
C PHE A 17 19.75 24.65 28.24
N LEU A 18 20.51 25.06 29.26
CA LEU A 18 20.78 26.49 29.50
C LEU A 18 21.63 27.11 28.37
N ALA A 19 22.51 26.35 27.72
CA ALA A 19 23.23 26.81 26.54
C ALA A 19 22.30 27.04 25.34
N LEU A 20 21.30 26.15 25.16
CA LEU A 20 20.21 26.37 24.19
C LEU A 20 19.41 27.63 24.51
N ALA A 21 18.97 27.81 25.75
CA ALA A 21 18.24 29.01 26.18
C ALA A 21 19.05 30.29 25.91
N ALA A 22 20.34 30.31 26.29
CA ALA A 22 21.24 31.44 26.04
C ALA A 22 21.52 31.70 24.55
N SER A 23 21.22 30.74 23.66
CA SER A 23 21.39 30.92 22.21
C SER A 23 20.32 31.83 21.61
N PHE A 24 19.17 31.99 22.26
CA PHE A 24 18.11 32.88 21.80
C PHE A 24 18.28 34.30 22.34
N ARG A 25 17.99 35.30 21.51
CA ARG A 25 18.16 36.74 21.81
C ARG A 25 17.02 37.54 21.20
N ASN A 26 16.96 38.83 21.57
CA ASN A 26 16.04 39.81 21.02
C ASN A 26 14.59 39.30 21.08
N ILE A 27 14.22 38.63 22.18
CA ILE A 27 12.93 37.95 22.29
C ILE A 27 11.81 38.98 22.43
N LYS A 28 10.80 38.89 21.56
CA LYS A 28 9.66 39.83 21.52
C LYS A 28 8.35 39.06 21.41
N ARG A 29 7.41 39.37 22.29
CA ARG A 29 6.02 38.90 22.16
C ARG A 29 5.30 39.79 21.15
N LEU A 30 4.88 39.19 20.03
CA LEU A 30 4.15 39.89 18.99
C LEU A 30 2.64 39.77 19.24
N ARG A 31 1.86 40.59 18.54
CA ARG A 31 0.39 40.52 18.56
C ARG A 31 -0.11 40.41 17.14
N TRP A 32 -1.10 39.55 16.94
CA TRP A 32 -1.83 39.48 15.68
C TRP A 32 -2.47 40.83 15.38
N GLU A 33 -2.32 41.28 14.15
CA GLU A 33 -3.06 42.43 13.62
C GLU A 33 -4.56 42.07 13.47
N ALA A 34 -5.40 43.09 13.29
CA ALA A 34 -6.85 42.90 13.15
C ALA A 34 -7.23 42.05 11.93
N ASP A 35 -6.39 42.03 10.89
CA ASP A 35 -6.56 41.21 9.68
C ASP A 35 -6.04 39.77 9.83
N GLY A 36 -5.53 39.40 11.01
CA GLY A 36 -4.96 38.08 11.27
C GLY A 36 -3.53 37.87 10.75
N SER A 37 -2.85 38.94 10.33
CA SER A 37 -1.43 38.90 9.91
C SER A 37 -0.47 39.39 10.99
N LEU A 38 0.84 39.20 10.75
CA LEU A 38 1.93 39.78 11.53
C LEU A 38 2.85 40.55 10.60
N GLN A 39 3.28 41.74 11.04
CA GLN A 39 4.37 42.48 10.42
C GLN A 39 5.64 42.23 11.23
N VAL A 40 6.65 41.60 10.61
CA VAL A 40 7.88 41.21 11.30
C VAL A 40 9.07 41.83 10.57
N GLU A 41 9.90 42.54 11.33
CA GLU A 41 11.24 42.95 10.89
C GLU A 41 12.23 41.88 11.37
N ALA A 42 12.64 40.99 10.48
CA ALA A 42 13.46 39.82 10.78
C ALA A 42 14.95 40.15 10.69
N GLY A 43 15.69 39.90 11.77
CA GLY A 43 17.15 39.93 11.80
C GLY A 43 17.80 38.64 11.31
N GLU A 44 19.12 38.55 11.42
CA GLU A 44 19.84 37.29 11.19
C GLU A 44 19.43 36.24 12.23
N GLY A 45 19.15 35.01 11.78
CA GLY A 45 18.74 33.93 12.66
C GLY A 45 17.33 34.09 13.24
N ALA A 46 16.49 34.95 12.66
CA ALA A 46 15.12 35.16 13.12
C ALA A 46 14.26 33.89 13.04
N LEU A 47 13.58 33.58 14.14
CA LEU A 47 12.62 32.49 14.29
C LEU A 47 11.30 33.04 14.85
N LEU A 48 10.19 32.50 14.36
CA LEU A 48 8.85 32.84 14.85
C LEU A 48 8.19 31.59 15.45
N PHE A 49 7.95 31.63 16.76
CA PHE A 49 7.30 30.56 17.54
C PHE A 49 5.83 30.90 17.78
N PHE A 50 5.00 29.87 18.00
CA PHE A 50 3.57 30.03 18.22
C PHE A 50 3.12 29.28 19.47
N LYS A 51 3.13 29.97 20.62
CA LYS A 51 2.76 29.38 21.92
C LYS A 51 1.27 29.07 21.96
N ASP A 52 0.88 27.92 22.51
CA ASP A 52 -0.51 27.49 22.67
C ASP A 52 -1.31 27.35 21.36
N ARG A 53 -0.62 27.23 20.22
CA ARG A 53 -1.23 26.92 18.92
C ARG A 53 -1.95 25.58 18.98
N LYS A 54 -3.12 25.50 18.33
CA LYS A 54 -3.89 24.26 18.18
C LYS A 54 -4.25 24.04 16.70
N GLY A 55 -4.00 22.83 16.21
CA GLY A 55 -4.17 22.45 14.81
C GLY A 55 -2.98 22.84 13.95
N SER A 56 -2.70 22.04 12.92
CA SER A 56 -1.62 22.27 11.96
C SER A 56 -1.82 23.58 11.17
N ALA A 57 -0.75 24.15 10.63
CA ALA A 57 -0.83 25.41 9.87
C ALA A 57 0.18 25.48 8.73
N LEU A 58 -0.16 26.17 7.65
CA LEU A 58 0.81 26.67 6.68
C LEU A 58 1.11 28.12 6.98
N VAL A 59 2.40 28.44 7.14
CA VAL A 59 2.91 29.81 7.16
C VAL A 59 2.97 30.31 5.72
N LEU A 60 2.27 31.42 5.48
CA LEU A 60 2.42 32.22 4.27
C LEU A 60 3.38 33.37 4.59
N LEU A 61 4.46 33.48 3.81
CA LEU A 61 5.40 34.59 3.88
C LEU A 61 5.18 35.48 2.66
N ASP A 62 4.80 36.73 2.90
CA ASP A 62 4.45 37.70 1.85
C ASP A 62 3.42 37.16 0.85
N GLY A 63 2.43 36.42 1.38
CA GLY A 63 1.34 35.82 0.62
C GLY A 63 1.67 34.50 -0.10
N LYS A 64 2.88 33.94 0.09
CA LYS A 64 3.31 32.69 -0.56
C LYS A 64 3.51 31.55 0.44
N PRO A 65 3.18 30.29 0.10
CA PRO A 65 3.53 29.12 0.90
C PRO A 65 5.01 29.10 1.26
N TYR A 66 5.33 28.95 2.54
CA TYR A 66 6.70 29.07 3.04
C TYR A 66 7.11 27.97 4.02
N PHE A 67 6.33 27.70 5.07
CA PHE A 67 6.73 26.70 6.08
C PHE A 67 5.50 26.05 6.74
N GLY A 68 5.56 24.75 7.03
CA GLY A 68 4.52 24.04 7.77
C GLY A 68 4.73 24.10 9.29
N LEU A 69 3.65 24.15 10.06
CA LEU A 69 3.66 24.03 11.52
C LEU A 69 2.79 22.84 11.96
N ASP A 70 3.38 21.94 12.74
CA ASP A 70 2.79 20.72 13.30
C ASP A 70 3.43 20.42 14.67
N ASN A 71 3.24 19.25 15.29
CA ASN A 71 3.82 18.99 16.61
C ASN A 71 5.35 18.85 16.60
N ALA A 72 5.97 18.68 15.43
CA ALA A 72 7.41 18.64 15.25
C ALA A 72 7.99 19.96 14.75
N HIS A 73 7.27 20.67 13.89
CA HIS A 73 7.65 21.95 13.30
C HIS A 73 7.04 23.09 14.12
N LEU A 74 7.72 23.45 15.20
CA LEU A 74 7.17 24.32 16.23
C LEU A 74 7.42 25.83 16.00
N TYR A 75 8.28 26.16 15.04
CA TYR A 75 8.62 27.54 14.66
C TYR A 75 8.85 27.64 13.16
N ALA A 76 8.80 28.86 12.64
CA ALA A 76 9.16 29.17 11.27
C ALA A 76 10.43 30.03 11.23
N PRO A 77 11.50 29.61 10.54
CA PRO A 77 12.70 30.44 10.34
C PRO A 77 12.41 31.52 9.29
N LEU A 78 12.72 32.79 9.57
CA LEU A 78 12.48 33.89 8.62
C LEU A 78 13.79 34.33 7.94
N PRO A 79 13.77 34.67 6.64
CA PRO A 79 14.88 35.37 6.03
C PRO A 79 14.99 36.81 6.60
N PRO A 80 16.18 37.44 6.57
CA PRO A 80 16.32 38.82 7.03
C PRO A 80 15.52 39.81 6.17
N GLY A 81 14.89 40.79 6.82
CA GLY A 81 14.11 41.84 6.18
C GLY A 81 12.69 41.96 6.73
N ARG A 82 11.91 42.83 6.08
CA ARG A 82 10.51 43.08 6.46
C ARG A 82 9.57 42.11 5.77
N HIS A 83 8.78 41.39 6.55
CA HIS A 83 7.85 40.38 6.05
C HIS A 83 6.45 40.52 6.64
N ARG A 84 5.44 40.19 5.81
CA ARG A 84 4.07 39.91 6.25
C ARG A 84 3.93 38.40 6.43
N VAL A 85 3.55 37.97 7.63
CA VAL A 85 3.35 36.56 7.98
C VAL A 85 1.87 36.30 8.24
N GLU A 86 1.33 35.24 7.64
CA GLU A 86 -0.04 34.78 7.84
C GLU A 86 -0.06 33.27 8.12
N LEU A 87 -1.07 32.79 8.84
CA LEU A 87 -1.28 31.36 9.07
C LEU A 87 -2.55 30.87 8.41
N ARG A 88 -2.41 29.90 7.51
CA ARG A 88 -3.54 29.12 7.01
C ARG A 88 -3.67 27.85 7.85
N MET A 89 -4.49 27.96 8.89
CA MET A 89 -4.75 26.89 9.86
C MET A 89 -5.63 25.78 9.27
N THR A 90 -5.46 24.55 9.78
CA THR A 90 -6.40 23.44 9.61
C THR A 90 -7.05 23.08 10.95
N PRO A 91 -8.33 22.64 10.97
CA PRO A 91 -8.98 22.14 12.18
C PRO A 91 -8.51 20.73 12.57
N TYR A 92 -7.48 20.18 11.92
CA TYR A 92 -6.94 18.85 12.21
C TYR A 92 -5.57 18.94 12.88
N ALA A 93 -5.36 18.06 13.86
CA ALA A 93 -4.03 17.72 14.34
C ALA A 93 -3.35 16.77 13.35
N ASP A 94 -2.10 16.40 13.66
CA ASP A 94 -1.22 15.70 12.72
C ASP A 94 -1.78 14.32 12.31
N PHE A 95 -2.51 13.65 13.20
CA PHE A 95 -3.15 12.35 12.93
C PHE A 95 -4.67 12.46 12.75
N GLY A 96 -5.15 13.58 12.20
CA GLY A 96 -6.54 13.75 11.80
C GLY A 96 -7.53 14.00 12.94
N GLN A 97 -7.07 14.07 14.19
CA GLN A 97 -7.95 14.45 15.31
C GLN A 97 -8.46 15.87 15.08
N ARG A 98 -9.79 16.04 15.18
CA ARG A 98 -10.39 17.37 15.10
C ARG A 98 -10.02 18.18 16.34
N VAL A 99 -9.36 19.30 16.13
CA VAL A 99 -8.96 20.26 17.15
C VAL A 99 -9.48 21.64 16.77
N GLY A 100 -9.78 22.48 17.76
CA GLY A 100 -10.10 23.88 17.47
C GLY A 100 -8.88 24.57 16.85
N ALA A 101 -9.06 25.27 15.72
CA ALA A 101 -7.99 26.06 15.12
C ALA A 101 -7.68 27.28 16.00
N ASN A 102 -6.45 27.36 16.52
CA ASN A 102 -5.96 28.51 17.27
C ASN A 102 -4.54 28.84 16.78
N PRO A 103 -4.28 30.04 16.24
CA PRO A 103 -2.94 30.43 15.78
C PRO A 103 -1.92 30.56 16.92
N GLY A 104 -2.37 30.65 18.18
CA GLY A 104 -1.49 30.79 19.34
C GLY A 104 -0.92 32.22 19.48
N ALA A 105 -0.08 32.43 20.50
CA ALA A 105 0.60 33.69 20.74
C ALA A 105 1.99 33.70 20.04
N PRO A 106 2.25 34.64 19.11
CA PRO A 106 3.50 34.67 18.37
C PRO A 106 4.64 35.24 19.21
N ILE A 107 5.78 34.55 19.20
CA ILE A 107 7.01 34.95 19.89
C ILE A 107 8.13 35.00 18.84
N TYR A 108 8.72 36.17 18.67
CA TYR A 108 9.91 36.38 17.86
C TYR A 108 11.16 36.17 18.70
N ALA A 109 12.16 35.49 18.15
CA ALA A 109 13.50 35.41 18.72
C ALA A 109 14.56 35.32 17.61
N GLU A 110 15.77 35.76 17.91
CA GLU A 110 16.95 35.56 17.05
C GLU A 110 17.84 34.49 17.64
N ARG A 111 18.30 33.55 16.82
CA ARG A 111 19.14 32.43 17.23
C ARG A 111 20.61 32.69 16.93
N ASP A 112 21.46 32.55 17.94
CA ASP A 112 22.91 32.44 17.78
C ASP A 112 23.29 31.04 17.28
N GLU A 113 23.83 30.99 16.06
CA GLU A 113 24.17 29.75 15.35
C GLU A 113 25.26 28.91 16.05
N GLU A 114 26.22 29.54 16.72
CA GLU A 114 27.26 28.80 17.46
C GLU A 114 26.68 28.20 18.75
N GLY A 115 25.83 28.95 19.45
CA GLY A 115 25.13 28.47 20.64
C GLY A 115 24.22 27.28 20.34
N PHE A 116 23.47 27.35 19.24
CA PHE A 116 22.60 26.23 18.84
C PHE A 116 23.39 25.00 18.39
N ARG A 117 24.50 25.17 17.66
CA ARG A 117 25.43 24.07 17.34
C ARG A 117 26.04 23.45 18.60
N LEU A 118 26.47 24.26 19.57
CA LEU A 118 26.96 23.75 20.85
C LEU A 118 25.93 22.86 21.54
N TRP A 119 24.67 23.30 21.59
CA TRP A 119 23.58 22.48 22.11
C TRP A 119 23.42 21.16 21.35
N ALA A 120 23.39 21.20 20.02
CA ALA A 120 23.20 19.99 19.20
C ALA A 120 24.33 18.97 19.42
N TYR A 121 25.59 19.43 19.47
CA TYR A 121 26.75 18.58 19.73
C TYR A 121 26.75 18.02 21.15
N ALA A 122 26.54 18.86 22.16
CA ALA A 122 26.54 18.43 23.56
C ALA A 122 25.40 17.44 23.83
N THR A 123 24.20 17.70 23.29
CA THR A 123 23.04 16.78 23.41
C THR A 123 23.34 15.44 22.75
N THR A 124 23.92 15.43 21.56
CA THR A 124 24.28 14.19 20.85
C THR A 124 25.34 13.39 21.61
N ALA A 125 26.34 14.06 22.19
CA ALA A 125 27.36 13.42 23.00
C ALA A 125 26.76 12.79 24.29
N LEU A 126 25.88 13.52 24.98
CA LEU A 126 25.19 13.02 26.18
C LEU A 126 24.30 11.80 25.86
N GLU A 127 23.55 11.85 24.77
CA GLU A 127 22.73 10.73 24.31
C GLU A 127 23.58 9.52 23.90
N LEU A 128 24.74 9.74 23.29
CA LEU A 128 25.66 8.66 22.96
C LEU A 128 26.20 8.01 24.23
N ALA A 129 26.62 8.79 25.21
CA ALA A 129 27.06 8.28 26.50
C ALA A 129 25.95 7.45 27.18
N GLU A 130 24.72 7.93 27.15
CA GLU A 130 23.55 7.22 27.67
C GLU A 130 23.27 5.91 26.89
N ALA A 131 23.31 5.94 25.57
CA ALA A 131 23.07 4.75 24.72
C ALA A 131 24.18 3.68 24.84
N LEU A 132 25.40 4.09 25.20
CA LEU A 132 26.50 3.18 25.51
C LEU A 132 26.37 2.56 26.92
N GLY A 133 25.67 3.24 27.83
CA GLY A 133 25.56 2.87 29.24
C GLY A 133 26.84 3.18 30.04
N PRO A 134 26.81 3.00 31.37
CA PRO A 134 27.96 3.28 32.23
C PRO A 134 29.20 2.49 31.81
N GLY A 135 30.30 3.18 31.56
CA GLY A 135 31.55 2.56 31.11
C GLY A 135 32.54 3.58 30.57
N LYS A 136 33.80 3.16 30.37
CA LYS A 136 34.92 4.06 30.02
C LYS A 136 34.63 5.01 28.86
N GLN A 137 34.04 4.50 27.77
CA GLN A 137 33.72 5.32 26.59
C GLN A 137 32.70 6.42 26.93
N ALA A 138 31.65 6.06 27.68
CA ALA A 138 30.63 7.00 28.11
C ALA A 138 31.20 8.05 29.07
N GLU A 139 32.01 7.63 30.06
CA GLU A 139 32.66 8.54 31.01
C GLU A 139 33.59 9.55 30.31
N GLU A 140 34.40 9.11 29.34
CA GLU A 140 35.28 10.00 28.58
C GLU A 140 34.49 11.00 27.71
N ILE A 141 33.33 10.59 27.18
CA ILE A 141 32.43 11.50 26.47
C ILE A 141 31.87 12.55 27.45
N LEU A 142 31.45 12.14 28.65
CA LEU A 142 30.97 13.05 29.69
C LEU A 142 32.06 14.02 30.16
N ASP A 143 33.32 13.57 30.28
CA ASP A 143 34.47 14.43 30.60
C ASP A 143 34.67 15.53 29.55
N VAL A 144 34.57 15.18 28.26
CA VAL A 144 34.69 16.14 27.16
C VAL A 144 33.56 17.18 27.20
N VAL A 145 32.32 16.75 27.42
CA VAL A 145 31.16 17.66 27.54
C VAL A 145 31.30 18.58 28.76
N ASP A 146 31.65 18.04 29.94
CA ASP A 146 31.86 18.86 31.14
C ASP A 146 32.96 19.89 30.94
N SER A 147 34.09 19.48 30.37
CA SER A 147 35.23 20.36 30.09
C SER A 147 34.85 21.51 29.14
N ALA A 148 34.11 21.20 28.06
CA ALA A 148 33.68 22.20 27.09
C ALA A 148 32.69 23.23 27.67
N LEU A 149 31.76 22.77 28.51
CA LEU A 149 30.78 23.63 29.18
C LEU A 149 31.35 24.34 30.42
N ARG A 150 32.55 23.96 30.89
CA ARG A 150 33.18 24.55 32.08
C ARG A 150 33.54 26.01 31.86
N GLY A 151 33.10 26.85 32.80
CA GLY A 151 33.31 28.30 32.73
C GLY A 151 32.48 29.01 31.67
N LEU A 152 31.55 28.32 30.99
CA LEU A 152 30.53 28.96 30.18
C LEU A 152 29.50 29.59 31.12
N PHE A 153 29.59 30.90 31.31
CA PHE A 153 28.63 31.63 32.14
C PHE A 153 27.31 31.79 31.36
N LEU A 154 26.22 31.27 31.94
CA LEU A 154 24.90 31.25 31.32
C LEU A 154 23.94 32.11 32.15
N GLY A 155 23.92 33.41 31.90
CA GLY A 155 22.85 34.28 32.37
C GLY A 155 21.67 34.15 31.42
N VAL A 156 20.64 33.38 31.81
CA VAL A 156 19.44 33.18 31.01
C VAL A 156 18.24 33.89 31.63
N THR A 157 17.40 34.49 30.78
CA THR A 157 16.13 35.09 31.19
C THR A 157 14.99 34.06 31.17
N PRO A 158 13.87 34.29 31.88
CA PRO A 158 12.68 33.43 31.74
C PRO A 158 12.17 33.31 30.30
N ASP A 159 12.25 34.39 29.50
CA ASP A 159 11.84 34.35 28.09
C ASP A 159 12.77 33.45 27.25
N GLN A 160 14.08 33.45 27.51
CA GLN A 160 15.03 32.53 26.87
C GLN A 160 14.74 31.06 27.23
N ILE A 161 14.38 30.80 28.49
CA ILE A 161 13.94 29.48 28.94
C ILE A 161 12.64 29.10 28.22
N GLU A 162 11.64 29.99 28.16
CA GLU A 162 10.37 29.72 27.49
C GLU A 162 10.55 29.34 26.01
N VAL A 163 11.40 30.06 25.27
CA VAL A 163 11.72 29.71 23.88
C VAL A 163 12.44 28.36 23.79
N ALA A 164 13.40 28.08 24.68
CA ALA A 164 14.09 26.78 24.70
C ALA A 164 13.16 25.59 25.03
N LEU A 165 12.08 25.81 25.79
CA LEU A 165 11.10 24.77 26.11
C LEU A 165 10.30 24.27 24.90
N PHE A 166 10.33 24.98 23.77
CA PHE A 166 9.80 24.43 22.51
C PHE A 166 10.62 23.21 22.04
N PHE A 167 11.91 23.15 22.35
CA PHE A 167 12.80 22.06 21.93
C PHE A 167 12.92 20.97 23.01
N ASP A 168 12.92 21.35 24.30
CA ASP A 168 13.07 20.41 25.40
C ASP A 168 12.20 20.80 26.61
N LYS A 169 11.07 20.12 26.75
CA LYS A 169 10.07 20.39 27.80
C LYS A 169 10.47 19.89 29.19
N ARG A 170 11.55 19.11 29.33
CA ARG A 170 11.95 18.51 30.63
C ARG A 170 12.24 19.54 31.72
N TYR A 171 12.59 20.76 31.32
CA TYR A 171 12.99 21.84 32.22
C TYR A 171 11.90 22.89 32.44
N SER A 172 10.62 22.57 32.14
CA SER A 172 9.50 23.50 32.32
C SER A 172 9.38 24.01 33.77
N TYR A 173 9.73 23.15 34.73
CA TYR A 173 9.73 23.47 36.16
C TYR A 173 10.62 24.67 36.53
N LEU A 174 11.59 25.05 35.69
CA LEU A 174 12.40 26.25 35.91
C LEU A 174 11.57 27.54 35.87
N LEU A 175 10.39 27.51 35.24
CA LEU A 175 9.45 28.63 35.21
C LEU A 175 8.37 28.50 36.30
N ASP A 176 7.98 27.28 36.68
CA ASP A 176 6.88 27.01 37.62
C ASP A 176 7.16 27.53 39.05
N TYR A 177 8.43 27.68 39.42
CA TYR A 177 8.85 28.14 40.75
C TYR A 177 9.31 29.60 40.80
N LEU A 178 9.04 30.39 39.75
CA LEU A 178 9.33 31.83 39.79
C LEU A 178 8.37 32.52 40.78
N PRO A 179 8.87 33.43 41.65
CA PRO A 179 8.02 34.11 42.61
C PRO A 179 7.03 35.05 41.91
N GLU A 180 5.85 35.24 42.51
CA GLU A 180 4.86 36.19 42.00
C GLU A 180 5.46 37.60 41.95
N GLY A 181 5.28 38.30 40.82
CA GLY A 181 5.87 39.63 40.60
C GLY A 181 7.38 39.63 40.27
N PHE A 182 7.98 38.48 39.94
CA PHE A 182 9.38 38.41 39.49
C PHE A 182 9.63 39.33 38.28
N SER A 183 10.61 40.24 38.41
CA SER A 183 11.16 41.02 37.30
C SER A 183 12.58 40.53 36.98
N PRO A 184 12.81 39.99 35.76
CA PRO A 184 14.14 39.59 35.32
C PRO A 184 15.16 40.73 35.39
N GLU A 185 14.74 41.95 35.03
CA GLU A 185 15.59 43.13 35.02
C GLU A 185 16.02 43.55 36.42
N ALA A 186 15.08 43.53 37.38
CA ALA A 186 15.36 43.83 38.79
C ALA A 186 16.28 42.78 39.43
N ALA A 187 16.18 41.52 38.99
CA ALA A 187 17.07 40.43 39.38
C ALA A 187 18.44 40.47 38.66
N GLY A 188 18.66 41.44 37.76
CA GLY A 188 19.89 41.57 36.98
C GLY A 188 20.06 40.52 35.88
N LEU A 189 19.03 39.73 35.60
CA LEU A 189 19.02 38.78 34.49
C LEU A 189 18.84 39.54 33.18
N ARG A 190 19.77 39.34 32.24
CA ARG A 190 19.75 39.93 30.91
C ARG A 190 20.18 38.88 29.91
N GLU A 191 19.77 39.06 28.66
CA GLU A 191 20.29 38.26 27.56
C GLU A 191 21.82 38.47 27.46
N THR A 192 22.59 37.43 27.78
CA THR A 192 24.06 37.46 27.68
C THR A 192 24.54 36.77 26.41
N ARG A 193 25.73 37.12 25.91
CA ARG A 193 26.42 36.34 24.86
C ARG A 193 27.60 35.58 25.46
N PRO A 194 27.39 34.33 25.90
CA PRO A 194 28.49 33.46 26.26
C PRO A 194 29.42 33.25 25.05
N ASP A 195 30.67 32.89 25.31
CA ASP A 195 31.63 32.51 24.27
C ASP A 195 31.33 31.09 23.76
N PHE A 196 30.27 30.98 22.95
CA PHE A 196 29.83 29.72 22.35
C PHE A 196 30.89 29.15 21.42
N GLY A 197 31.57 29.99 20.63
CA GLY A 197 32.66 29.58 19.75
C GLY A 197 33.78 28.84 20.50
N ARG A 198 34.26 29.36 21.64
CA ARG A 198 35.26 28.68 22.48
C ARG A 198 34.76 27.32 22.99
N ALA A 199 33.54 27.27 23.51
CA ALA A 199 32.97 26.04 24.07
C ALA A 199 32.74 24.98 22.97
N LEU A 200 32.19 25.38 21.82
CA LEU A 200 31.96 24.49 20.67
C LEU A 200 33.27 23.97 20.11
N LYS A 201 34.30 24.82 20.00
CA LYS A 201 35.64 24.40 19.57
C LYS A 201 36.24 23.37 20.53
N ALA A 202 36.20 23.63 21.84
CA ALA A 202 36.71 22.69 22.84
C ALA A 202 35.98 21.34 22.80
N LEU A 203 34.65 21.37 22.64
CA LEU A 203 33.84 20.16 22.49
C LEU A 203 34.25 19.35 21.25
N ARG A 204 34.33 19.99 20.08
CA ARG A 204 34.71 19.34 18.82
C ARG A 204 36.13 18.78 18.85
N GLU A 205 37.08 19.50 19.47
CA GLU A 205 38.46 19.03 19.62
C GLU A 205 38.54 17.78 20.53
N GLY A 206 37.82 17.78 21.66
CA GLY A 206 37.72 16.60 22.53
C GLY A 206 37.07 15.41 21.84
N LEU A 207 35.95 15.63 21.15
CA LEU A 207 35.27 14.58 20.36
C LEU A 207 36.16 14.06 19.22
N ALA A 208 36.95 14.92 18.57
CA ALA A 208 37.91 14.51 17.56
C ALA A 208 39.03 13.63 18.14
N GLU A 209 39.50 13.90 19.36
CA GLU A 209 40.43 13.00 20.04
C GLU A 209 39.80 11.64 20.33
N LEU A 210 38.57 11.61 20.86
CA LEU A 210 37.85 10.36 21.07
C LEU A 210 37.59 9.62 19.76
N ARG A 211 37.32 10.33 18.65
CA ARG A 211 37.16 9.72 17.32
C ARG A 211 38.46 9.12 16.79
N ARG A 212 39.62 9.75 17.03
CA ARG A 212 40.94 9.14 16.72
C ARG A 212 41.18 7.86 17.54
N ARG A 213 40.67 7.81 18.77
CA ARG A 213 40.84 6.67 19.68
C ARG A 213 39.88 5.51 19.41
N TYR A 214 38.60 5.80 19.19
CA TYR A 214 37.53 4.82 19.08
C TYR A 214 37.03 4.58 17.65
N GLY A 215 37.43 5.42 16.69
CA GLY A 215 37.01 5.31 15.31
C GLY A 215 35.53 5.64 15.06
N LYS A 216 35.06 5.21 13.90
CA LYS A 216 33.71 5.35 13.35
C LYS A 216 33.18 3.96 12.98
N SER A 217 31.88 3.71 13.14
CA SER A 217 31.28 2.38 12.89
C SER A 217 30.86 2.10 11.44
N GLY A 218 30.96 3.08 10.54
CA GLY A 218 30.58 2.90 9.14
C GLY A 218 30.21 4.21 8.46
N VAL A 219 29.41 4.12 7.40
CA VAL A 219 28.85 5.25 6.65
C VAL A 219 27.34 5.13 6.63
N LEU A 220 26.66 6.24 6.91
CA LEU A 220 25.21 6.37 6.95
C LEU A 220 24.79 7.29 5.78
N ALA A 221 24.08 6.72 4.82
CA ALA A 221 23.49 7.44 3.69
C ALA A 221 22.10 7.93 4.10
N ALA A 222 22.01 9.21 4.42
CA ALA A 222 20.82 9.82 4.99
C ALA A 222 19.94 10.49 3.93
N PHE A 223 18.65 10.19 3.97
CA PHE A 223 17.63 10.84 3.16
C PHE A 223 16.60 11.48 4.08
N GLY A 224 16.36 12.77 3.87
CA GLY A 224 15.15 13.40 4.38
C GLY A 224 13.96 12.72 3.73
N HIS A 225 12.95 12.38 4.52
CA HIS A 225 11.74 11.74 4.04
C HIS A 225 10.54 12.29 4.82
N ALA A 226 9.40 12.34 4.15
CA ALA A 226 8.12 12.61 4.76
C ALA A 226 7.13 11.61 4.19
N HIS A 227 6.91 10.52 4.92
CA HIS A 227 5.81 9.64 4.59
C HIS A 227 4.51 10.42 4.79
N ILE A 228 3.63 10.38 3.81
CA ILE A 228 2.34 11.07 3.85
C ILE A 228 1.33 10.04 3.40
N ASP A 229 0.35 9.72 4.26
CA ASP A 229 -0.74 8.85 3.84
C ASP A 229 -1.72 9.61 2.95
N ALA A 230 -2.01 9.05 1.77
CA ALA A 230 -2.90 9.67 0.80
C ALA A 230 -4.29 9.93 1.42
N ALA A 231 -4.75 8.97 2.21
CA ALA A 231 -5.84 9.09 3.17
C ALA A 231 -5.70 7.97 4.21
N TRP A 232 -5.95 8.27 5.49
CA TRP A 232 -5.87 7.32 6.60
C TRP A 232 -6.82 7.73 7.72
N LEU A 233 -6.31 8.45 8.73
CA LEU A 233 -7.10 9.08 9.80
C LEU A 233 -7.63 10.47 9.42
N TRP A 234 -7.42 10.86 8.17
CA TRP A 234 -7.92 12.07 7.52
C TRP A 234 -8.26 11.77 6.05
N ASN A 235 -8.99 12.68 5.41
CA ASN A 235 -9.38 12.55 4.01
C ASN A 235 -8.33 13.12 3.04
N PHE A 236 -8.49 12.82 1.75
CA PHE A 236 -7.58 13.29 0.69
C PHE A 236 -7.38 14.81 0.66
N ASP A 237 -8.40 15.61 1.01
CA ASP A 237 -8.31 17.07 1.03
C ASP A 237 -7.34 17.59 2.11
N GLU A 238 -7.34 16.97 3.29
CA GLU A 238 -6.34 17.31 4.30
C GLU A 238 -4.95 16.85 3.87
N THR A 239 -4.83 15.75 3.12
CA THR A 239 -3.55 15.33 2.53
C THR A 239 -3.02 16.33 1.52
N ARG A 240 -3.86 16.90 0.65
CA ARG A 240 -3.44 18.00 -0.25
C ARG A 240 -2.79 19.14 0.53
N ARG A 241 -3.36 19.50 1.68
CA ARG A 241 -2.80 20.54 2.57
C ARG A 241 -1.52 20.07 3.27
N LYS A 242 -1.44 18.80 3.70
CA LYS A 242 -0.22 18.20 4.27
C LYS A 242 0.93 18.22 3.28
N VAL A 243 0.67 17.90 2.01
CA VAL A 243 1.66 17.99 0.92
C VAL A 243 2.17 19.41 0.77
N GLU A 244 1.28 20.40 0.69
CA GLU A 244 1.67 21.80 0.54
C GLU A 244 2.52 22.28 1.74
N ARG A 245 2.13 21.96 2.97
CA ARG A 245 2.89 22.29 4.18
C ARG A 245 4.27 21.64 4.17
N THR A 246 4.31 20.32 3.97
CA THR A 246 5.53 19.52 4.02
C THR A 246 6.52 19.96 2.95
N PHE A 247 6.07 20.17 1.71
CA PHE A 247 6.97 20.54 0.63
C PHE A 247 7.49 21.97 0.81
N SER A 248 6.66 22.89 1.31
CA SER A 248 7.11 24.23 1.66
C SER A 248 8.20 24.18 2.75
N THR A 249 7.99 23.38 3.81
CA THR A 249 9.00 23.14 4.86
C THR A 249 10.32 22.64 4.27
N VAL A 250 10.28 21.58 3.47
CA VAL A 250 11.48 20.96 2.88
C VAL A 250 12.22 21.95 1.98
N LEU A 251 11.51 22.68 1.11
CA LEU A 251 12.12 23.69 0.23
C LEU A 251 12.78 24.82 1.03
N THR A 252 12.13 25.29 2.09
CA THR A 252 12.67 26.29 3.00
C THR A 252 13.92 25.78 3.71
N LEU A 253 13.93 24.54 4.22
CA LEU A 253 15.12 23.94 4.80
C LEU A 253 16.25 23.78 3.77
N MET A 254 15.93 23.35 2.53
CA MET A 254 16.91 23.22 1.45
C MET A 254 17.56 24.55 1.05
N SER A 255 16.84 25.67 1.17
CA SER A 255 17.40 27.00 0.94
C SER A 255 18.47 27.40 1.96
N ARG A 256 18.47 26.73 3.13
CA ARG A 256 19.36 27.03 4.26
C ARG A 256 20.47 26.00 4.41
N ARG A 257 20.17 24.73 4.12
CA ARG A 257 21.06 23.59 4.31
C ARG A 257 20.87 22.59 3.19
N ARG A 258 21.97 22.06 2.67
CA ARG A 258 21.91 21.07 1.59
C ARG A 258 21.76 19.67 2.16
N PHE A 259 20.74 18.95 1.70
CA PHE A 259 20.49 17.54 2.00
C PHE A 259 19.61 16.94 0.91
N ARG A 260 19.62 15.61 0.77
CA ARG A 260 18.73 14.90 -0.14
C ARG A 260 17.39 14.62 0.53
N PHE A 261 16.29 14.97 -0.12
CA PHE A 261 14.94 14.59 0.25
C PHE A 261 14.37 13.61 -0.77
N LEU A 262 13.74 12.53 -0.30
CA LEU A 262 13.10 11.53 -1.16
C LEU A 262 11.58 11.62 -0.99
N GLN A 263 10.84 11.53 -2.11
CA GLN A 263 9.38 11.47 -2.05
C GLN A 263 8.76 10.51 -3.09
N SER A 264 7.79 9.72 -2.62
CA SER A 264 7.37 8.42 -3.17
C SER A 264 6.16 8.41 -4.13
N SER A 265 5.36 9.48 -4.19
CA SER A 265 4.06 9.43 -4.89
C SER A 265 3.89 10.53 -5.93
N ALA A 266 3.66 10.15 -7.18
CA ALA A 266 3.42 11.09 -8.28
C ALA A 266 2.20 12.01 -8.03
N LEU A 267 1.15 11.49 -7.37
CA LEU A 267 -0.04 12.24 -6.97
C LEU A 267 0.30 13.49 -6.14
N TYR A 268 1.34 13.42 -5.28
CA TYR A 268 1.71 14.56 -4.45
C TYR A 268 2.34 15.67 -5.26
N TYR A 269 3.00 15.35 -6.38
CA TYR A 269 3.52 16.36 -7.30
C TYR A 269 2.39 17.01 -8.12
N GLU A 270 1.32 16.28 -8.45
CA GLU A 270 0.11 16.87 -9.05
C GLU A 270 -0.52 17.88 -8.10
N TRP A 271 -0.68 17.53 -6.82
CA TRP A 271 -1.17 18.46 -5.80
C TRP A 271 -0.21 19.62 -5.51
N ALA A 272 1.10 19.38 -5.54
CA ALA A 272 2.10 20.43 -5.41
C ALA A 272 2.10 21.39 -6.61
N GLU A 273 1.81 20.90 -7.82
CA GLU A 273 1.62 21.70 -9.03
C GLU A 273 0.40 22.62 -8.88
N GLU A 274 -0.72 22.11 -8.39
CA GLU A 274 -1.91 22.92 -8.04
C GLU A 274 -1.59 24.00 -6.98
N ALA A 275 -0.72 23.69 -6.03
CA ALA A 275 -0.26 24.61 -4.98
C ALA A 275 0.84 25.60 -5.43
N GLY A 276 1.30 25.52 -6.68
CA GLY A 276 2.33 26.42 -7.22
C GLY A 276 3.77 26.12 -6.77
N LEU A 277 4.04 24.91 -6.25
CA LEU A 277 5.35 24.49 -5.71
C LEU A 277 6.24 23.77 -6.74
N LEU A 278 5.73 23.45 -7.93
CA LEU A 278 6.44 22.61 -8.90
C LEU A 278 7.77 23.22 -9.39
N GLY A 279 7.84 24.54 -9.54
CA GLY A 279 9.04 25.24 -10.01
C GLY A 279 10.25 25.00 -9.09
N PRO A 280 10.18 25.39 -7.80
CA PRO A 280 11.22 25.11 -6.82
C PRO A 280 11.56 23.62 -6.67
N ILE A 281 10.56 22.73 -6.75
CA ILE A 281 10.79 21.27 -6.72
C ILE A 281 11.62 20.85 -7.93
N LYS A 282 11.30 21.34 -9.13
CA LYS A 282 12.04 21.03 -10.35
C LYS A 282 13.50 21.49 -10.27
N ASP A 283 13.75 22.65 -9.67
CA ASP A 283 15.11 23.14 -9.42
C ASP A 283 15.88 22.21 -8.45
N ALA A 284 15.22 21.77 -7.37
CA ALA A 284 15.81 20.84 -6.41
C ALA A 284 16.07 19.44 -7.01
N VAL A 285 15.17 18.95 -7.87
CA VAL A 285 15.38 17.71 -8.65
C VAL A 285 16.56 17.87 -9.61
N GLY A 286 16.64 19.00 -10.32
CA GLY A 286 17.76 19.33 -11.22
C GLY A 286 19.11 19.38 -10.50
N ALA A 287 19.12 19.87 -9.25
CA ALA A 287 20.28 19.90 -8.37
C ALA A 287 20.62 18.54 -7.72
N GLY A 288 19.80 17.50 -7.92
CA GLY A 288 19.98 16.17 -7.32
C GLY A 288 19.65 16.10 -5.81
N LEU A 289 19.07 17.17 -5.25
CA LEU A 289 18.68 17.25 -3.85
C LEU A 289 17.28 16.68 -3.61
N TRP A 290 16.39 16.73 -4.60
CA TRP A 290 15.08 16.11 -4.51
C TRP A 290 15.03 14.83 -5.35
N VAL A 291 14.78 13.69 -4.69
CA VAL A 291 14.81 12.35 -5.26
C VAL A 291 13.38 11.89 -5.54
N LEU A 292 13.08 11.69 -6.82
CA LEU A 292 11.83 11.09 -7.27
C LEU A 292 11.87 9.59 -6.97
N ALA A 293 10.84 9.06 -6.32
CA ALA A 293 10.72 7.65 -5.97
C ALA A 293 9.26 7.18 -6.07
N GLY A 294 9.08 5.86 -5.97
CA GLY A 294 7.79 5.17 -5.80
C GLY A 294 6.85 5.21 -7.01
N GLY A 295 5.56 4.95 -6.76
CA GLY A 295 4.52 4.75 -7.77
C GLY A 295 3.63 5.99 -7.98
N TYR A 296 2.45 5.78 -8.56
CA TYR A 296 1.46 6.87 -8.67
C TYR A 296 1.01 7.33 -7.27
N VAL A 297 0.82 6.35 -6.38
CA VAL A 297 0.83 6.46 -4.93
C VAL A 297 1.73 5.34 -4.37
N GLU A 298 1.76 5.12 -3.05
CA GLU A 298 2.31 3.89 -2.43
C GLU A 298 1.21 2.83 -2.30
N PRO A 299 1.07 1.87 -3.24
CA PRO A 299 -0.10 1.02 -3.28
C PRO A 299 0.02 -0.21 -2.38
N ASP A 300 -1.11 -0.86 -2.11
CA ASP A 300 -1.10 -2.28 -1.80
C ASP A 300 -0.57 -3.09 -3.00
N THR A 301 0.09 -4.22 -2.75
CA THR A 301 0.68 -5.03 -3.82
C THR A 301 0.22 -6.48 -3.83
N ASN A 302 -0.72 -6.85 -2.96
CA ASN A 302 -1.25 -8.21 -2.83
C ASN A 302 -2.64 -8.35 -3.44
N VAL A 303 -3.53 -7.39 -3.17
CA VAL A 303 -4.97 -7.46 -3.52
C VAL A 303 -5.36 -6.56 -4.70
N VAL A 304 -4.43 -6.38 -5.64
CA VAL A 304 -4.60 -5.58 -6.87
C VAL A 304 -4.29 -6.43 -8.10
N ALA A 305 -4.93 -6.15 -9.24
CA ALA A 305 -4.57 -6.82 -10.48
C ALA A 305 -3.10 -6.51 -10.89
N GLY A 306 -2.50 -7.41 -11.68
CA GLY A 306 -1.18 -7.16 -12.28
C GLY A 306 -1.18 -5.89 -13.13
N GLU A 307 -2.26 -5.68 -13.89
CA GLU A 307 -2.41 -4.46 -14.69
C GLU A 307 -2.44 -3.19 -13.84
N SER A 308 -3.06 -3.20 -12.66
CA SER A 308 -3.08 -2.05 -11.75
C SER A 308 -1.68 -1.66 -11.28
N LEU A 309 -0.85 -2.65 -10.89
CA LEU A 309 0.56 -2.39 -10.59
C LEU A 309 1.32 -1.84 -11.79
N ALA A 310 1.07 -2.35 -12.99
CA ALA A 310 1.66 -1.80 -14.20
C ALA A 310 1.21 -0.35 -14.48
N ARG A 311 -0.07 0.00 -14.22
CA ARG A 311 -0.60 1.36 -14.36
C ARG A 311 -0.04 2.33 -13.32
N HIS A 312 0.17 1.89 -12.08
CA HIS A 312 0.90 2.67 -11.07
C HIS A 312 2.25 3.12 -11.60
N MET A 313 3.01 2.19 -12.18
CA MET A 313 4.35 2.50 -12.69
C MET A 313 4.30 3.31 -13.99
N LEU A 314 3.39 2.98 -14.91
CA LEU A 314 3.22 3.68 -16.17
C LEU A 314 2.93 5.16 -15.96
N TYR A 315 1.94 5.48 -15.13
CA TYR A 315 1.51 6.86 -14.95
C TYR A 315 2.48 7.67 -14.09
N SER A 316 3.10 7.08 -13.07
CA SER A 316 4.11 7.79 -12.28
C SER A 316 5.35 8.11 -13.11
N GLN A 317 5.91 7.13 -13.81
CA GLN A 317 7.13 7.30 -14.58
C GLN A 317 6.94 8.26 -15.75
N ARG A 318 5.79 8.20 -16.45
CA ARG A 318 5.49 9.16 -17.52
C ARG A 318 5.26 10.57 -16.98
N TYR A 319 4.60 10.72 -15.83
CA TYR A 319 4.47 12.02 -15.16
C TYR A 319 5.86 12.60 -14.82
N PHE A 320 6.73 11.79 -14.21
CA PHE A 320 8.08 12.22 -13.83
C PHE A 320 8.92 12.60 -15.06
N LEU A 321 8.87 11.79 -16.11
CA LEU A 321 9.57 12.08 -17.36
C LEU A 321 9.05 13.38 -17.99
N GLN A 322 7.74 13.62 -17.99
CA GLN A 322 7.13 14.82 -18.58
C GLN A 322 7.46 16.09 -17.80
N ARG A 323 7.44 16.05 -16.46
CA ARG A 323 7.61 17.24 -15.60
C ARG A 323 9.07 17.55 -15.27
N PHE A 324 9.86 16.50 -15.03
CA PHE A 324 11.23 16.60 -14.53
C PHE A 324 12.29 16.12 -15.53
N GLY A 325 11.90 15.48 -16.64
CA GLY A 325 12.81 15.00 -17.67
C GLY A 325 13.60 13.74 -17.27
N ARG A 326 13.21 13.06 -16.19
CA ARG A 326 13.89 11.87 -15.67
C ARG A 326 12.88 10.89 -15.05
N LEU A 327 13.25 9.62 -15.04
CA LEU A 327 12.52 8.55 -14.36
C LEU A 327 12.92 8.49 -12.88
N ALA A 328 12.03 7.99 -12.04
CA ALA A 328 12.36 7.58 -10.68
C ALA A 328 13.18 6.29 -10.71
N GLU A 329 14.29 6.23 -9.96
CA GLU A 329 15.19 5.07 -9.94
C GLU A 329 14.92 4.13 -8.76
N ILE A 330 14.16 4.58 -7.75
CA ILE A 330 13.88 3.84 -6.52
C ILE A 330 12.38 3.58 -6.44
N LEU A 331 11.99 2.30 -6.40
CA LEU A 331 10.64 1.91 -5.97
C LEU A 331 10.63 1.89 -4.44
N TRP A 332 10.11 2.96 -3.86
CA TRP A 332 10.09 3.20 -2.41
C TRP A 332 8.70 2.91 -1.86
N LEU A 333 8.58 1.82 -1.09
CA LEU A 333 7.33 1.36 -0.46
C LEU A 333 7.59 1.02 1.02
N PRO A 334 7.77 2.04 1.88
CA PRO A 334 8.13 1.85 3.28
C PRO A 334 7.02 1.18 4.08
N ASP A 335 5.75 1.50 3.80
CA ASP A 335 4.63 1.11 4.66
C ASP A 335 3.60 0.15 4.06
N THR A 336 3.78 -0.30 2.81
CA THR A 336 2.92 -1.32 2.18
C THR A 336 2.88 -2.65 2.97
N PHE A 337 1.67 -3.22 3.14
CA PHE A 337 1.40 -4.42 3.94
C PHE A 337 1.70 -5.74 3.20
N GLY A 338 2.97 -5.94 2.84
CA GLY A 338 3.45 -7.13 2.15
C GLY A 338 3.67 -6.94 0.66
N PHE A 339 4.52 -7.78 0.07
CA PHE A 339 4.99 -7.58 -1.30
C PHE A 339 4.89 -8.83 -2.17
N SER A 340 4.13 -8.72 -3.26
CA SER A 340 3.91 -9.83 -4.20
C SER A 340 5.18 -10.25 -4.94
N ALA A 341 5.25 -11.54 -5.27
CA ALA A 341 6.45 -12.19 -5.80
C ALA A 341 6.91 -11.68 -7.18
N GLN A 342 6.04 -11.03 -7.97
CA GLN A 342 6.39 -10.52 -9.30
C GLN A 342 6.84 -9.06 -9.32
N LEU A 343 6.75 -8.35 -8.19
CA LEU A 343 7.09 -6.94 -8.13
C LEU A 343 8.52 -6.62 -8.60
N PRO A 344 9.57 -7.47 -8.42
CA PRO A 344 10.88 -7.21 -9.02
C PRO A 344 10.85 -7.12 -10.56
N GLN A 345 10.11 -7.99 -11.24
CA GLN A 345 10.00 -7.95 -12.70
C GLN A 345 9.24 -6.70 -13.14
N ILE A 346 8.12 -6.38 -12.48
CA ILE A 346 7.33 -5.17 -12.72
C ILE A 346 8.21 -3.92 -12.55
N ALA A 347 8.96 -3.84 -11.45
CA ALA A 347 9.84 -2.71 -11.15
C ALA A 347 10.93 -2.52 -12.23
N ARG A 348 11.56 -3.63 -12.67
CA ARG A 348 12.60 -3.58 -13.71
C ARG A 348 12.04 -3.18 -15.07
N LEU A 349 10.87 -3.70 -15.45
CA LEU A 349 10.18 -3.29 -16.68
C LEU A 349 9.64 -1.86 -16.62
N ALA A 350 9.54 -1.26 -15.44
CA ALA A 350 9.21 0.16 -15.24
C ALA A 350 10.45 1.07 -15.12
N GLY A 351 11.67 0.53 -15.27
CA GLY A 351 12.91 1.31 -15.22
C GLY A 351 13.48 1.57 -13.82
N PHE A 352 12.89 1.01 -12.75
CA PHE A 352 13.46 1.12 -11.42
C PHE A 352 14.75 0.30 -11.29
N LYS A 353 15.69 0.81 -10.50
CA LYS A 353 17.00 0.22 -10.25
C LYS A 353 17.12 -0.37 -8.85
N ILE A 354 16.39 0.17 -7.89
CA ILE A 354 16.43 -0.22 -6.47
C ILE A 354 15.00 -0.37 -5.95
N PHE A 355 14.76 -1.36 -5.11
CA PHE A 355 13.57 -1.47 -4.27
C PHE A 355 13.95 -1.16 -2.81
N ALA A 356 13.12 -0.41 -2.09
CA ALA A 356 13.35 -0.11 -0.68
C ALA A 356 12.04 -0.19 0.12
N THR A 357 12.10 -0.84 1.29
CA THR A 357 10.96 -1.00 2.19
C THR A 357 11.38 -1.02 3.66
N HIS A 358 10.44 -0.68 4.55
CA HIS A 358 10.58 -0.79 5.99
C HIS A 358 9.68 -1.87 6.60
N LYS A 359 8.48 -2.12 6.05
CA LYS A 359 7.42 -2.88 6.74
C LYS A 359 7.80 -4.30 7.17
N VAL A 360 8.74 -4.96 6.50
CA VAL A 360 9.28 -6.27 6.94
C VAL A 360 10.01 -6.23 8.29
N ALA A 361 10.37 -5.05 8.80
CA ALA A 361 10.91 -4.85 10.14
C ALA A 361 9.83 -5.00 11.24
N TRP A 362 8.55 -4.99 10.88
CA TRP A 362 7.40 -5.13 11.78
C TRP A 362 6.88 -6.57 11.90
N ASN A 363 7.56 -7.54 11.27
CA ASN A 363 7.16 -8.94 11.40
C ASN A 363 7.04 -9.36 12.87
N ASP A 364 5.89 -9.92 13.24
CA ASP A 364 5.56 -10.30 14.61
C ASP A 364 6.23 -11.59 15.08
N THR A 365 6.60 -12.47 14.13
CA THR A 365 7.08 -13.83 14.42
C THR A 365 8.56 -13.99 14.07
N ASN A 366 8.99 -13.53 12.89
CA ASN A 366 10.35 -13.70 12.37
C ASN A 366 10.99 -12.35 12.05
N ARG A 367 12.15 -12.08 12.65
CA ARG A 367 13.00 -10.98 12.19
C ARG A 367 13.50 -11.26 10.76
N PHE A 368 13.18 -10.37 9.82
CA PHE A 368 13.68 -10.49 8.45
C PHE A 368 15.22 -10.47 8.42
N PRO A 369 15.88 -11.40 7.70
CA PRO A 369 17.30 -11.67 7.90
C PRO A 369 18.25 -10.71 7.19
N TYR A 370 17.79 -9.85 6.28
CA TYR A 370 18.67 -9.04 5.42
C TYR A 370 18.31 -7.56 5.42
N ASN A 371 19.32 -6.70 5.41
CA ASN A 371 19.16 -5.28 5.06
C ASN A 371 19.36 -5.04 3.57
N GLU A 372 20.36 -5.67 2.95
CA GLU A 372 20.60 -5.58 1.50
C GLU A 372 20.60 -6.97 0.87
N PHE A 373 19.78 -7.16 -0.15
CA PHE A 373 19.65 -8.44 -0.86
C PHE A 373 19.24 -8.22 -2.32
N PHE A 374 19.47 -9.21 -3.16
CA PHE A 374 18.82 -9.26 -4.47
C PHE A 374 17.43 -9.87 -4.28
N TRP A 375 16.39 -9.10 -4.55
CA TRP A 375 15.03 -9.61 -4.56
C TRP A 375 14.70 -10.15 -5.95
N GLU A 376 14.41 -11.45 -6.03
CA GLU A 376 14.22 -12.20 -7.26
C GLU A 376 12.74 -12.55 -7.45
N ALA A 377 12.20 -12.18 -8.61
CA ALA A 377 10.85 -12.48 -9.04
C ALA A 377 10.68 -13.96 -9.46
N LEU A 378 9.45 -14.35 -9.80
CA LEU A 378 9.13 -15.72 -10.21
C LEU A 378 9.90 -16.17 -11.46
N ASP A 379 10.11 -15.24 -12.40
CA ASP A 379 10.85 -15.44 -13.66
C ASP A 379 12.39 -15.44 -13.50
N GLY A 380 12.89 -15.14 -12.30
CA GLY A 380 14.32 -14.98 -12.02
C GLY A 380 14.87 -13.56 -12.22
N THR A 381 14.04 -12.59 -12.62
CA THR A 381 14.43 -11.18 -12.67
C THR A 381 14.75 -10.69 -11.25
N ALA A 382 15.93 -10.08 -11.07
CA ALA A 382 16.36 -9.60 -9.77
C ALA A 382 16.55 -8.07 -9.75
N ILE A 383 16.18 -7.45 -8.63
CA ILE A 383 16.45 -6.05 -8.32
C ILE A 383 17.22 -5.95 -6.99
N PRO A 384 18.24 -5.09 -6.87
CA PRO A 384 18.79 -4.71 -5.57
C PRO A 384 17.68 -4.17 -4.66
N ALA A 385 17.51 -4.79 -3.51
CA ALA A 385 16.49 -4.49 -2.54
C ALA A 385 17.09 -4.14 -1.19
N VAL A 386 16.41 -3.25 -0.46
CA VAL A 386 16.83 -2.79 0.85
C VAL A 386 15.67 -2.84 1.84
N ALA A 387 15.84 -3.61 2.91
CA ALA A 387 15.01 -3.51 4.10
C ALA A 387 15.74 -2.64 5.13
N PHE A 388 15.13 -1.53 5.54
CA PHE A 388 15.75 -0.56 6.43
C PHE A 388 14.87 -0.25 7.65
N GLY A 389 15.43 0.46 8.63
CA GLY A 389 14.66 0.91 9.79
C GLY A 389 14.52 -0.12 10.92
N PHE A 390 15.47 -1.04 11.10
CA PHE A 390 15.41 -2.06 12.17
C PHE A 390 15.79 -1.53 13.58
N GLY A 391 15.99 -0.21 13.74
CA GLY A 391 16.25 0.46 15.01
C GLY A 391 15.20 1.54 15.35
N LYS A 392 15.37 2.21 16.49
CA LYS A 392 14.50 3.32 16.91
C LYS A 392 14.26 4.32 15.78
N GLY A 393 12.98 4.60 15.54
CA GLY A 393 12.50 5.58 14.57
C GLY A 393 12.12 4.98 13.22
N GLY A 394 12.59 3.77 12.87
CA GLY A 394 12.19 3.13 11.61
C GLY A 394 12.53 3.99 10.39
N TYR A 395 11.53 4.27 9.53
CA TYR A 395 11.66 5.24 8.42
C TYR A 395 11.45 6.70 8.83
N ASN A 396 11.00 6.96 10.06
CA ASN A 396 10.81 8.28 10.68
C ASN A 396 11.93 8.55 11.71
N SER A 397 13.19 8.27 11.36
CA SER A 397 14.30 8.39 12.31
C SER A 397 14.62 9.85 12.66
N ASP A 398 15.15 10.09 13.86
CA ASP A 398 15.21 11.42 14.49
C ASP A 398 16.64 11.99 14.70
N PHE A 399 17.66 11.31 14.18
CA PHE A 399 19.09 11.61 14.42
C PHE A 399 19.52 11.61 15.89
N THR A 400 18.74 11.06 16.82
CA THR A 400 19.24 10.80 18.18
C THR A 400 20.38 9.78 18.13
N ALA A 401 21.37 9.94 19.02
CA ALA A 401 22.53 9.03 19.01
C ALA A 401 22.11 7.56 19.18
N LYS A 402 21.05 7.31 19.96
CA LYS A 402 20.44 5.99 20.13
C LYS A 402 19.84 5.45 18.83
N SER A 403 19.06 6.26 18.10
CA SER A 403 18.50 5.85 16.79
C SER A 403 19.61 5.46 15.82
N VAL A 404 20.63 6.31 15.67
CA VAL A 404 21.75 6.03 14.76
C VAL A 404 22.51 4.77 15.17
N LEU A 405 22.80 4.60 16.46
CA LEU A 405 23.54 3.44 16.97
C LEU A 405 22.77 2.12 16.76
N GLU A 406 21.46 2.11 17.00
CA GLU A 406 20.62 0.92 16.79
C GLU A 406 20.49 0.56 15.30
N GLN A 407 20.34 1.56 14.42
CA GLN A 407 20.33 1.34 12.97
C GLN A 407 21.68 0.78 12.49
N ALA A 408 22.80 1.34 12.98
CA ALA A 408 24.13 0.86 12.62
C ALA A 408 24.39 -0.58 13.14
N ARG A 409 23.94 -0.91 14.35
CA ARG A 409 24.09 -2.26 14.93
C ARG A 409 23.19 -3.29 14.27
N SER A 410 22.04 -2.89 13.74
CA SER A 410 21.11 -3.79 13.07
C SER A 410 21.46 -4.02 11.60
N TRP A 411 22.31 -3.18 11.01
CA TRP A 411 22.70 -3.26 9.60
C TRP A 411 23.62 -4.44 9.29
N ASN A 412 23.23 -5.28 8.34
CA ASN A 412 24.03 -6.39 7.82
C ASN A 412 24.28 -6.33 6.30
N GLY A 413 24.08 -5.16 5.68
CA GLY A 413 24.37 -4.90 4.27
C GLY A 413 25.87 -4.73 3.97
N GLY A 414 26.25 -4.83 2.69
CA GLY A 414 27.61 -4.57 2.22
C GLY A 414 27.85 -3.09 1.86
N GLY A 415 26.78 -2.33 1.65
CA GLY A 415 26.77 -0.90 1.35
C GLY A 415 26.65 -0.01 2.60
N PRO A 416 26.54 1.32 2.41
CA PRO A 416 26.28 2.25 3.51
C PRO A 416 24.92 1.97 4.17
N ILE A 417 24.77 2.35 5.44
CA ILE A 417 23.51 2.21 6.17
C ILE A 417 22.49 3.18 5.58
N LEU A 418 21.38 2.67 5.03
CA LEU A 418 20.28 3.52 4.57
C LEU A 418 19.53 4.08 5.79
N TYR A 419 19.49 5.40 5.91
CA TYR A 419 18.84 6.09 7.03
C TYR A 419 17.84 7.12 6.52
N SER A 420 16.56 6.86 6.76
CA SER A 420 15.47 7.79 6.45
C SER A 420 15.14 8.60 7.69
N PHE A 421 15.14 9.93 7.58
CA PHE A 421 14.88 10.82 8.70
C PHE A 421 13.81 11.88 8.38
N GLY A 422 13.08 12.27 9.41
CA GLY A 422 11.94 13.17 9.31
C GLY A 422 10.69 12.60 9.97
N TRP A 423 9.68 13.43 10.11
CA TRP A 423 8.38 13.04 10.61
C TRP A 423 7.47 12.65 9.44
N GLY A 424 6.81 11.50 9.57
CA GLY A 424 5.99 10.89 8.53
C GLY A 424 4.58 10.56 9.02
N ASP A 425 3.93 9.66 8.28
CA ASP A 425 2.55 9.15 8.39
C ASP A 425 1.55 10.28 8.07
N GLY A 426 1.66 11.41 8.77
CA GLY A 426 0.93 12.63 8.52
C GLY A 426 1.65 13.71 7.71
N GLY A 427 2.87 13.46 7.22
CA GLY A 427 3.77 14.47 6.67
C GLY A 427 4.55 15.27 7.72
N GLY A 428 5.07 16.42 7.31
CA GLY A 428 5.95 17.28 8.11
C GLY A 428 7.39 17.23 7.59
N GLY A 429 7.98 16.04 7.55
CA GLY A 429 9.33 15.81 7.04
C GLY A 429 10.46 16.16 8.02
N PRO A 430 11.69 16.37 7.50
CA PRO A 430 12.84 16.75 8.31
C PRO A 430 12.65 18.07 9.03
N THR A 431 13.20 18.19 10.24
CA THR A 431 13.27 19.46 10.97
C THR A 431 14.67 20.08 10.86
N GLU A 432 14.81 21.37 11.18
CA GLU A 432 16.15 22.02 11.16
C GLU A 432 17.07 21.40 12.22
N GLU A 433 16.52 21.02 13.39
CA GLU A 433 17.26 20.35 14.47
C GLU A 433 17.92 19.07 13.97
N MET A 434 17.17 18.24 13.23
CA MET A 434 17.70 16.99 12.69
C MET A 434 18.93 17.22 11.81
N LEU A 435 19.00 18.32 11.08
CA LEU A 435 20.16 18.67 10.25
C LEU A 435 21.37 19.10 11.09
N TYR A 436 21.19 19.84 12.19
CA TYR A 436 22.28 20.09 13.15
C TYR A 436 22.73 18.82 13.86
N ARG A 437 21.80 17.92 14.15
CA ARG A 437 22.08 16.64 14.81
C ARG A 437 22.83 15.70 13.86
N ALA A 438 22.50 15.72 12.56
CA ALA A 438 23.27 15.03 11.53
C ALA A 438 24.72 15.49 11.47
N GLU A 439 24.98 16.82 11.51
CA GLU A 439 26.34 17.37 11.63
C GLU A 439 27.06 16.85 12.88
N ALA A 440 26.38 16.88 14.03
CA ALA A 440 26.95 16.41 15.29
C ALA A 440 27.29 14.91 15.23
N VAL A 441 26.39 14.08 14.73
CA VAL A 441 26.58 12.63 14.56
C VAL A 441 27.79 12.33 13.67
N ASP A 442 27.97 13.07 12.57
CA ASP A 442 29.14 12.90 11.68
C ASP A 442 30.46 13.16 12.40
N GLU A 443 30.47 13.96 13.46
CA GLU A 443 31.67 14.23 14.26
C GLU A 443 31.79 13.38 15.52
N MET A 444 30.74 12.68 15.97
CA MET A 444 30.79 11.85 17.18
C MET A 444 31.76 10.66 17.03
N PRO A 445 32.47 10.25 18.10
CA PRO A 445 33.16 8.97 18.12
C PRO A 445 32.14 7.82 18.03
N ILE A 446 32.57 6.64 17.57
CA ILE A 446 31.79 5.37 17.56
C ILE A 446 30.62 5.36 16.55
N LEU A 447 29.84 6.43 16.44
CA LEU A 447 28.75 6.54 15.44
C LEU A 447 29.31 6.50 14.00
N PRO A 448 28.50 6.19 12.99
CA PRO A 448 28.94 6.24 11.59
C PRO A 448 29.23 7.69 11.13
N SER A 449 29.90 7.82 9.99
CA SER A 449 29.95 9.09 9.24
C SER A 449 28.64 9.31 8.48
N VAL A 450 28.17 10.54 8.38
CA VAL A 450 26.87 10.89 7.77
C VAL A 450 27.08 11.49 6.37
N GLN A 451 26.36 10.97 5.39
CA GLN A 451 26.29 11.51 4.04
C GLN A 451 24.88 12.03 3.76
N LEU A 452 24.72 13.36 3.72
CA LEU A 452 23.44 14.02 3.41
C LEU A 452 23.26 14.29 1.90
N GLU A 453 24.34 14.31 1.11
CA GLU A 453 24.33 14.65 -0.33
C GLU A 453 24.88 13.54 -1.25
N GLY A 454 25.23 12.37 -0.71
CA GLY A 454 25.82 11.26 -1.46
C GLY A 454 24.79 10.34 -2.14
N PRO A 455 25.14 9.64 -3.24
CA PRO A 455 24.31 8.58 -3.80
C PRO A 455 24.17 7.42 -2.81
N TYR A 456 23.08 6.66 -2.92
CA TYR A 456 22.94 5.41 -2.21
C TYR A 456 23.04 4.26 -3.22
N GLU A 457 24.05 3.42 -3.04
CA GLU A 457 24.31 2.25 -3.87
C GLU A 457 24.33 1.00 -2.99
N PRO A 458 23.27 0.16 -3.03
CA PRO A 458 23.24 -1.04 -2.23
C PRO A 458 24.26 -2.06 -2.74
N LYS A 459 24.88 -2.82 -1.83
CA LYS A 459 25.84 -3.89 -2.19
C LYS A 459 25.36 -5.25 -1.70
N PRO A 460 24.22 -5.75 -2.23
CA PRO A 460 23.62 -6.99 -1.79
C PRO A 460 24.53 -8.20 -2.04
N LYS A 461 24.57 -9.11 -1.07
CA LYS A 461 25.24 -10.42 -1.18
C LYS A 461 24.24 -11.57 -1.10
N ALA A 462 23.18 -11.39 -0.31
CA ALA A 462 22.10 -12.36 -0.16
C ALA A 462 21.12 -12.28 -1.34
N ARG A 463 20.33 -13.33 -1.52
CA ARG A 463 19.19 -13.37 -2.43
C ARG A 463 17.94 -13.78 -1.66
N TRP A 464 16.81 -13.18 -2.01
CA TRP A 464 15.48 -13.62 -1.58
C TRP A 464 14.62 -13.81 -2.83
N ARG A 465 14.05 -14.99 -3.02
CA ARG A 465 13.19 -15.29 -4.17
C ARG A 465 11.75 -15.45 -3.73
N GLY A 466 10.83 -14.84 -4.46
CA GLY A 466 9.39 -14.91 -4.19
C GLY A 466 8.87 -13.74 -3.36
N GLU A 467 7.74 -13.93 -2.69
CA GLU A 467 7.08 -12.88 -1.90
C GLU A 467 7.93 -12.40 -0.71
N LEU A 468 7.83 -11.12 -0.38
CA LEU A 468 8.22 -10.61 0.94
C LEU A 468 6.95 -10.55 1.78
N TYR A 469 6.62 -11.67 2.40
CA TYR A 469 5.46 -11.78 3.26
C TYR A 469 5.68 -10.98 4.55
N VAL A 470 4.83 -9.97 4.77
CA VAL A 470 4.81 -9.18 6.01
C VAL A 470 3.94 -9.92 7.01
N GLU A 471 4.52 -10.23 8.16
CA GLU A 471 3.90 -11.10 9.17
C GLU A 471 3.02 -10.32 10.14
N VAL A 472 2.50 -9.17 9.75
CA VAL A 472 1.56 -8.36 10.53
C VAL A 472 0.53 -7.78 9.57
N HIS A 473 -0.58 -7.27 10.09
CA HIS A 473 -1.67 -6.67 9.32
C HIS A 473 -2.37 -7.64 8.35
N ARG A 474 -2.71 -8.85 8.80
CA ARG A 474 -3.36 -9.87 7.95
C ARG A 474 -4.87 -9.67 7.76
N GLY A 475 -5.51 -8.86 8.60
CA GLY A 475 -6.93 -8.48 8.50
C GLY A 475 -7.23 -7.58 7.29
N VAL A 476 -6.21 -6.92 6.76
CA VAL A 476 -6.34 -6.00 5.62
C VAL A 476 -6.80 -6.67 4.32
N TYR A 477 -6.62 -8.00 4.22
CA TYR A 477 -7.14 -8.78 3.08
C TYR A 477 -8.67 -8.88 3.09
N THR A 478 -9.31 -8.59 4.24
CA THR A 478 -10.74 -8.83 4.47
C THR A 478 -11.53 -7.56 4.83
N SER A 479 -10.94 -6.64 5.60
CA SER A 479 -11.63 -5.41 6.08
C SER A 479 -12.26 -4.61 4.94
N HIS A 480 -13.42 -3.97 5.16
CA HIS A 480 -14.14 -3.23 4.10
C HIS A 480 -14.41 -4.04 2.83
N SER A 481 -15.24 -5.07 2.95
CA SER A 481 -15.71 -5.92 1.86
C SER A 481 -16.29 -5.14 0.67
N LYS A 482 -17.03 -4.04 0.91
CA LYS A 482 -17.59 -3.22 -0.18
C LYS A 482 -16.48 -2.53 -0.98
N MET A 483 -15.40 -2.08 -0.32
CA MET A 483 -14.23 -1.50 -1.00
C MET A 483 -13.65 -2.49 -1.99
N LYS A 484 -13.31 -3.70 -1.53
CA LYS A 484 -12.71 -4.76 -2.36
C LYS A 484 -13.61 -5.13 -3.54
N ARG A 485 -14.92 -5.26 -3.31
CA ARG A 485 -15.88 -5.58 -4.37
C ARG A 485 -15.95 -4.49 -5.45
N LEU A 486 -16.11 -3.23 -5.04
CA LEU A 486 -16.18 -2.11 -5.98
C LEU A 486 -14.86 -1.92 -6.73
N HIS A 487 -13.73 -2.08 -6.05
CA HIS A 487 -12.41 -2.00 -6.67
C HIS A 487 -12.21 -3.09 -7.72
N ALA A 488 -12.49 -4.36 -7.38
CA ALA A 488 -12.41 -5.46 -8.35
C ALA A 488 -13.39 -5.26 -9.53
N GLU A 489 -14.59 -4.72 -9.29
CA GLU A 489 -15.53 -4.39 -10.36
C GLU A 489 -15.04 -3.24 -11.26
N ALA A 490 -14.43 -2.21 -10.69
CA ALA A 490 -13.84 -1.11 -11.44
C ALA A 490 -12.67 -1.58 -12.33
N GLU A 491 -11.77 -2.42 -11.80
CA GLU A 491 -10.68 -3.01 -12.59
C GLU A 491 -11.22 -3.82 -13.78
N ARG A 492 -12.24 -4.67 -13.54
CA ARG A 492 -12.88 -5.47 -14.61
C ARG A 492 -13.50 -4.59 -15.67
N TRP A 493 -14.33 -3.62 -15.31
CA TRP A 493 -15.02 -2.79 -16.31
C TRP A 493 -14.08 -1.85 -17.06
N LEU A 494 -13.01 -1.35 -16.42
CA LEU A 494 -11.98 -0.59 -17.13
C LEU A 494 -11.26 -1.46 -18.18
N ARG A 495 -10.93 -2.70 -17.83
CA ARG A 495 -10.37 -3.68 -18.79
C ARG A 495 -11.32 -3.94 -19.95
N GLU A 496 -12.61 -4.18 -19.68
CA GLU A 496 -13.63 -4.37 -20.73
C GLU A 496 -13.75 -3.12 -21.62
N ALA A 497 -13.79 -1.93 -21.03
CA ALA A 497 -13.92 -0.67 -21.75
C ALA A 497 -12.74 -0.42 -22.68
N GLU A 498 -11.50 -0.62 -22.21
CA GLU A 498 -10.30 -0.45 -23.01
C GLU A 498 -10.21 -1.49 -24.14
N LEU A 499 -10.46 -2.77 -23.84
CA LEU A 499 -10.44 -3.86 -24.82
C LEU A 499 -11.42 -3.59 -25.95
N TRP A 500 -12.70 -3.41 -25.62
CA TRP A 500 -13.73 -3.28 -26.66
C TRP A 500 -13.60 -1.97 -27.42
N SER A 501 -13.17 -0.89 -26.76
CA SER A 501 -12.89 0.38 -27.46
C SER A 501 -11.75 0.22 -28.45
N ALA A 502 -10.65 -0.47 -28.08
CA ALA A 502 -9.53 -0.73 -28.97
C ALA A 502 -9.95 -1.59 -30.17
N VAL A 503 -10.73 -2.66 -29.94
CA VAL A 503 -11.24 -3.53 -31.03
C VAL A 503 -12.21 -2.78 -31.94
N ALA A 504 -13.08 -1.93 -31.38
CA ALA A 504 -14.02 -1.11 -32.13
C ALA A 504 -13.38 0.09 -32.85
N GLY A 505 -12.11 0.41 -32.54
CA GLY A 505 -11.45 1.62 -33.04
C GLY A 505 -12.07 2.91 -32.48
N LEU A 506 -12.69 2.85 -31.29
CA LEU A 506 -13.24 4.00 -30.61
C LEU A 506 -12.16 4.68 -29.76
N ASP A 507 -12.16 6.02 -29.77
CA ASP A 507 -11.32 6.77 -28.86
C ASP A 507 -11.87 6.70 -27.45
N PHE A 508 -11.01 6.32 -26.50
CA PHE A 508 -11.33 6.23 -25.09
C PHE A 508 -10.07 6.51 -24.27
N ASP A 509 -10.05 7.67 -23.61
CA ASP A 509 -9.02 7.99 -22.64
C ASP A 509 -9.42 7.50 -21.25
N ALA A 510 -8.92 6.31 -20.89
CA ALA A 510 -9.15 5.71 -19.59
C ALA A 510 -8.30 6.32 -18.46
N ARG A 511 -7.29 7.16 -18.79
CA ARG A 511 -6.30 7.65 -17.81
C ARG A 511 -6.94 8.38 -16.62
N PRO A 512 -7.92 9.29 -16.80
CA PRO A 512 -8.56 9.95 -15.67
C PRO A 512 -9.29 8.98 -14.73
N LEU A 513 -9.91 7.92 -15.27
CA LEU A 513 -10.60 6.91 -14.47
C LEU A 513 -9.61 6.03 -13.71
N TRP A 514 -8.59 5.55 -14.40
CA TRP A 514 -7.53 4.77 -13.78
C TRP A 514 -6.81 5.55 -12.67
N LYS A 515 -6.52 6.84 -12.86
CA LYS A 515 -5.89 7.66 -11.81
C LYS A 515 -6.68 7.70 -10.51
N VAL A 516 -8.02 7.66 -10.57
CA VAL A 516 -8.86 7.58 -9.37
C VAL A 516 -8.78 6.18 -8.75
N VAL A 517 -8.90 5.11 -9.55
CA VAL A 517 -8.69 3.74 -9.07
C VAL A 517 -7.33 3.58 -8.38
N LEU A 518 -6.24 4.06 -9.00
CA LEU A 518 -4.89 3.98 -8.43
C LEU A 518 -4.75 4.82 -7.16
N LYS A 519 -5.43 5.96 -7.05
CA LYS A 519 -5.48 6.76 -5.82
C LYS A 519 -6.16 5.96 -4.69
N ASP A 520 -7.23 5.23 -5.01
CA ASP A 520 -7.98 4.41 -4.06
C ASP A 520 -7.27 3.10 -3.70
N GLN A 521 -6.24 2.70 -4.47
CA GLN A 521 -5.36 1.57 -4.20
C GLN A 521 -4.24 1.87 -3.18
N PHE A 522 -4.22 3.06 -2.59
CA PHE A 522 -3.28 3.41 -1.52
C PHE A 522 -3.31 2.36 -0.39
N HIS A 523 -2.16 2.07 0.22
CA HIS A 523 -2.00 0.96 1.16
C HIS A 523 -2.82 1.07 2.46
N ASP A 524 -3.41 2.22 2.79
CA ASP A 524 -4.41 2.31 3.88
C ASP A 524 -5.87 2.35 3.41
N VAL A 525 -6.10 2.64 2.14
CA VAL A 525 -7.45 2.83 1.59
C VAL A 525 -8.00 1.49 1.10
N LEU A 526 -7.37 0.88 0.08
CA LEU A 526 -7.80 -0.42 -0.44
C LEU A 526 -7.77 -1.49 0.65
N PRO A 527 -6.74 -1.58 1.51
CA PRO A 527 -6.67 -2.63 2.52
C PRO A 527 -7.67 -2.45 3.68
N GLY A 528 -8.47 -1.37 3.70
CA GLY A 528 -9.62 -1.30 4.59
C GLY A 528 -9.27 -0.72 5.97
N SER A 529 -8.29 0.18 6.03
CA SER A 529 -7.69 0.66 7.28
C SER A 529 -7.74 2.19 7.47
N ALA A 530 -8.58 2.91 6.73
CA ALA A 530 -8.87 4.33 6.91
C ALA A 530 -10.20 4.62 7.67
N ILE A 531 -10.45 5.87 8.04
CA ILE A 531 -11.73 6.28 8.67
C ILE A 531 -12.91 6.24 7.68
N ASN A 532 -14.13 6.11 8.20
CA ASN A 532 -15.37 6.04 7.41
C ASN A 532 -15.55 7.14 6.35
N ASP A 533 -15.11 8.37 6.65
CA ASP A 533 -15.21 9.51 5.73
C ASP A 533 -14.41 9.29 4.43
N VAL A 534 -13.35 8.50 4.47
CA VAL A 534 -12.59 8.09 3.28
C VAL A 534 -13.45 7.19 2.41
N TYR A 535 -14.05 6.14 2.97
CA TYR A 535 -14.88 5.19 2.20
C TYR A 535 -16.14 5.80 1.61
N LYS A 536 -16.75 6.80 2.26
CA LYS A 536 -17.85 7.55 1.64
C LYS A 536 -17.44 8.18 0.30
N THR A 537 -16.21 8.68 0.23
CA THR A 537 -15.65 9.29 -0.98
C THR A 537 -15.31 8.21 -2.01
N VAL A 538 -14.52 7.22 -1.59
CA VAL A 538 -14.02 6.16 -2.46
C VAL A 538 -15.13 5.30 -3.05
N TYR A 539 -16.17 4.96 -2.26
CA TYR A 539 -17.31 4.20 -2.79
C TYR A 539 -18.02 4.95 -3.90
N ALA A 540 -18.25 6.25 -3.74
CA ALA A 540 -18.90 7.06 -4.77
C ALA A 540 -18.03 7.19 -6.03
N GLU A 541 -16.72 7.34 -5.87
CA GLU A 541 -15.77 7.39 -6.99
C GLU A 541 -15.73 6.07 -7.77
N LEU A 542 -15.63 4.94 -7.09
CA LEU A 542 -15.62 3.62 -7.74
C LEU A 542 -16.96 3.33 -8.42
N GLU A 543 -18.10 3.67 -7.80
CA GLU A 543 -19.43 3.54 -8.41
C GLU A 543 -19.56 4.36 -9.71
N ASP A 544 -19.05 5.60 -9.76
CA ASP A 544 -19.00 6.41 -11.00
C ASP A 544 -18.09 5.78 -12.07
N ILE A 545 -16.91 5.31 -11.68
CA ILE A 545 -15.95 4.68 -12.59
C ILE A 545 -16.56 3.44 -13.23
N ILE A 546 -17.18 2.57 -12.42
CA ILE A 546 -17.88 1.37 -12.88
C ILE A 546 -18.95 1.76 -13.91
N ALA A 547 -19.80 2.74 -13.59
CA ALA A 547 -20.88 3.16 -14.48
C ALA A 547 -20.35 3.68 -15.82
N ARG A 548 -19.30 4.52 -15.80
CA ARG A 548 -18.70 5.11 -17.01
C ARG A 548 -17.95 4.08 -17.85
N ALA A 549 -17.17 3.23 -17.22
CA ALA A 549 -16.42 2.17 -17.91
C ALA A 549 -17.37 1.14 -18.52
N LYS A 550 -18.39 0.69 -17.77
CA LYS A 550 -19.43 -0.20 -18.28
C LYS A 550 -20.17 0.42 -19.47
N SER A 551 -20.61 1.67 -19.36
CA SER A 551 -21.27 2.38 -20.47
C SER A 551 -20.39 2.45 -21.73
N GLN A 552 -19.09 2.70 -21.56
CA GLN A 552 -18.16 2.72 -22.68
C GLN A 552 -17.95 1.32 -23.29
N ALA A 553 -17.84 0.27 -22.46
CA ALA A 553 -17.73 -1.11 -22.92
C ALA A 553 -18.98 -1.53 -23.73
N GLU A 554 -20.18 -1.22 -23.21
CA GLU A 554 -21.46 -1.48 -23.88
C GLU A 554 -21.59 -0.69 -25.20
N ARG A 555 -21.15 0.57 -25.23
CA ARG A 555 -21.10 1.38 -26.45
C ARG A 555 -20.19 0.75 -27.50
N ALA A 556 -18.98 0.34 -27.12
CA ALA A 556 -18.04 -0.30 -28.03
C ALA A 556 -18.57 -1.65 -28.54
N ALA A 557 -19.15 -2.46 -27.66
CA ALA A 557 -19.80 -3.70 -28.02
C ALA A 557 -20.99 -3.49 -28.98
N ALA A 558 -21.83 -2.49 -28.75
CA ALA A 558 -22.94 -2.17 -29.65
C ALA A 558 -22.48 -1.75 -31.05
N VAL A 559 -21.37 -1.00 -31.16
CA VAL A 559 -20.74 -0.69 -32.45
C VAL A 559 -20.28 -1.97 -33.16
N LEU A 560 -19.65 -2.89 -32.44
CA LEU A 560 -19.16 -4.15 -32.99
C LEU A 560 -20.29 -5.10 -33.40
N ALA A 561 -21.38 -5.15 -32.63
CA ALA A 561 -22.55 -5.97 -32.92
C ALA A 561 -23.38 -5.45 -34.10
N GLY A 562 -23.25 -4.15 -34.41
CA GLY A 562 -24.01 -3.46 -35.45
C GLY A 562 -25.50 -3.29 -35.10
N PRO A 563 -26.26 -2.52 -35.89
CA PRO A 563 -27.66 -2.24 -35.59
C PRO A 563 -28.52 -3.51 -35.70
N GLY A 564 -29.39 -3.72 -34.70
CA GLY A 564 -30.39 -4.79 -34.66
C GLY A 564 -30.98 -4.96 -33.25
N GLY A 565 -31.87 -5.94 -33.10
CA GLY A 565 -32.58 -6.22 -31.84
C GLY A 565 -32.25 -7.58 -31.22
N ALA A 566 -31.32 -8.35 -31.78
CA ALA A 566 -30.95 -9.65 -31.24
C ALA A 566 -30.03 -9.47 -30.01
N PRO A 567 -30.20 -10.27 -28.95
CA PRO A 567 -29.30 -10.24 -27.80
C PRO A 567 -27.95 -10.88 -28.17
N ILE A 568 -26.86 -10.12 -28.00
CA ILE A 568 -25.49 -10.50 -28.34
C ILE A 568 -24.65 -10.50 -27.07
N ALA A 569 -24.09 -11.66 -26.72
CA ALA A 569 -23.19 -11.80 -25.58
C ALA A 569 -21.73 -11.65 -26.01
N PHE A 570 -20.93 -10.92 -25.23
CA PHE A 570 -19.52 -10.62 -25.50
C PHE A 570 -18.56 -11.38 -24.57
N ASN A 571 -17.49 -11.92 -25.14
CA ASN A 571 -16.43 -12.66 -24.47
C ASN A 571 -15.09 -11.97 -24.63
N SER A 572 -14.57 -11.42 -23.54
CA SER A 572 -13.27 -10.73 -23.51
C SER A 572 -12.08 -11.65 -23.25
N LEU A 573 -12.32 -12.96 -23.12
CA LEU A 573 -11.27 -13.95 -22.90
C LEU A 573 -10.81 -14.57 -24.22
N PRO A 574 -9.52 -14.89 -24.38
CA PRO A 574 -8.96 -15.34 -25.64
C PRO A 574 -9.13 -16.84 -25.92
N TRP A 575 -10.08 -17.48 -25.25
CA TRP A 575 -10.50 -18.86 -25.49
C TRP A 575 -12.03 -18.95 -25.64
N ARG A 576 -12.46 -20.03 -26.30
CA ARG A 576 -13.87 -20.40 -26.44
C ARG A 576 -14.42 -20.87 -25.09
N ARG A 577 -15.66 -20.52 -24.77
CA ARG A 577 -16.35 -21.00 -23.57
C ARG A 577 -17.87 -21.05 -23.75
N LEU A 578 -18.50 -22.04 -23.13
CA LEU A 578 -19.94 -22.06 -22.89
C LEU A 578 -20.22 -21.24 -21.62
N GLU A 579 -21.09 -20.24 -21.69
CA GLU A 579 -21.53 -19.50 -20.50
C GLU A 579 -23.04 -19.32 -20.49
N TYR A 580 -23.55 -18.92 -19.32
CA TYR A 580 -24.96 -18.64 -19.11
C TYR A 580 -25.14 -17.13 -18.89
N VAL A 581 -25.99 -16.51 -19.70
CA VAL A 581 -26.20 -15.06 -19.69
C VAL A 581 -27.66 -14.71 -19.48
N GLN A 582 -27.93 -13.53 -18.93
CA GLN A 582 -29.27 -12.99 -18.77
C GLN A 582 -29.73 -12.37 -20.09
N ALA A 583 -30.68 -13.02 -20.79
CA ALA A 583 -31.23 -12.54 -22.05
C ALA A 583 -32.64 -13.09 -22.27
N ARG A 584 -33.61 -12.21 -22.55
CA ARG A 584 -35.01 -12.60 -22.81
C ARG A 584 -35.17 -13.20 -24.21
N VAL A 585 -35.11 -14.53 -24.31
CA VAL A 585 -35.23 -15.30 -25.57
C VAL A 585 -36.15 -16.50 -25.41
N ALA A 586 -36.76 -16.97 -26.50
CA ALA A 586 -37.68 -18.10 -26.47
C ALA A 586 -36.94 -19.40 -26.05
N GLY A 587 -37.37 -20.02 -24.96
CA GLY A 587 -36.76 -21.25 -24.42
C GLY A 587 -35.67 -21.01 -23.37
N CYS A 588 -35.49 -19.78 -22.88
CA CYS A 588 -34.66 -19.55 -21.70
C CYS A 588 -35.25 -20.20 -20.45
N GLN A 589 -34.43 -20.32 -19.42
CA GLN A 589 -34.88 -20.66 -18.07
C GLN A 589 -35.26 -19.38 -17.31
N GLU A 590 -36.46 -19.30 -16.77
CA GLU A 590 -36.79 -18.30 -15.75
C GLU A 590 -36.03 -18.62 -14.45
N ALA A 591 -35.35 -17.62 -13.91
CA ALA A 591 -34.52 -17.68 -12.72
C ALA A 591 -34.77 -16.44 -11.83
N GLU A 592 -34.27 -16.43 -10.58
CA GLU A 592 -34.52 -15.31 -9.66
C GLU A 592 -33.96 -13.96 -10.18
N ASP A 593 -32.87 -14.02 -10.93
CA ASP A 593 -32.11 -12.87 -11.44
C ASP A 593 -32.42 -12.54 -12.92
N GLY A 594 -33.38 -13.23 -13.54
CA GLY A 594 -33.81 -12.97 -14.91
C GLY A 594 -34.07 -14.24 -15.72
N CYS A 595 -33.89 -14.13 -17.04
CA CYS A 595 -34.12 -15.22 -17.98
C CYS A 595 -32.76 -15.67 -18.52
N LEU A 596 -32.34 -16.85 -18.05
CA LEU A 596 -31.02 -17.41 -18.25
C LEU A 596 -30.99 -18.25 -19.52
N ALA A 597 -30.02 -17.98 -20.40
CA ALA A 597 -29.82 -18.73 -21.63
C ALA A 597 -28.35 -19.12 -21.81
N PRO A 598 -28.07 -20.36 -22.28
CA PRO A 598 -26.72 -20.75 -22.64
C PRO A 598 -26.28 -20.05 -23.92
N VAL A 599 -24.99 -19.75 -24.01
CA VAL A 599 -24.35 -19.23 -25.23
C VAL A 599 -22.93 -19.77 -25.32
N GLU A 600 -22.58 -20.31 -26.48
CA GLU A 600 -21.21 -20.68 -26.80
C GLU A 600 -20.50 -19.47 -27.43
N LEU A 601 -19.47 -18.98 -26.75
CA LEU A 601 -18.80 -17.75 -27.11
C LEU A 601 -17.45 -18.03 -27.78
N PRO A 602 -17.18 -17.42 -28.95
CA PRO A 602 -15.85 -17.48 -29.56
C PRO A 602 -14.82 -16.70 -28.73
N PRO A 603 -13.51 -16.98 -28.91
CA PRO A 603 -12.44 -16.22 -28.24
C PRO A 603 -12.45 -14.76 -28.70
N LEU A 604 -12.23 -13.84 -27.76
CA LEU A 604 -12.23 -12.37 -27.97
C LEU A 604 -13.32 -11.95 -28.95
N GLY A 605 -14.58 -12.25 -28.63
CA GLY A 605 -15.63 -12.22 -29.65
C GLY A 605 -17.02 -12.11 -29.08
N TYR A 606 -18.01 -12.25 -29.95
CA TYR A 606 -19.41 -12.25 -29.55
C TYR A 606 -20.20 -13.37 -30.24
N ALA A 607 -21.32 -13.73 -29.65
CA ALA A 607 -22.32 -14.60 -30.25
C ALA A 607 -23.74 -14.16 -29.88
N GLU A 608 -24.65 -14.32 -30.81
CA GLU A 608 -26.09 -14.19 -30.58
C GLU A 608 -26.56 -15.25 -29.60
N VAL A 609 -27.33 -14.82 -28.60
CA VAL A 609 -27.86 -15.71 -27.57
C VAL A 609 -29.06 -16.47 -28.12
N LYS A 610 -28.88 -17.79 -28.31
CA LYS A 610 -29.93 -18.71 -28.75
C LYS A 610 -29.99 -19.87 -27.76
N PRO A 611 -31.14 -20.13 -27.11
CA PRO A 611 -31.27 -21.29 -26.25
C PRO A 611 -30.96 -22.57 -27.03
N ALA A 612 -30.04 -23.34 -26.47
CA ALA A 612 -29.60 -24.61 -27.03
C ALA A 612 -29.75 -25.70 -25.96
N ASP A 613 -29.89 -26.94 -26.41
CA ASP A 613 -29.69 -28.08 -25.54
C ASP A 613 -28.19 -28.22 -25.29
N VAL A 614 -27.80 -28.13 -24.01
CA VAL A 614 -26.40 -28.24 -23.58
C VAL A 614 -25.97 -29.68 -23.33
N GLY A 615 -26.86 -30.67 -23.56
CA GLY A 615 -26.57 -32.09 -23.38
C GLY A 615 -26.37 -32.49 -21.91
N ASP A 616 -26.84 -31.67 -20.98
CA ASP A 616 -26.81 -31.85 -19.53
C ASP A 616 -27.97 -31.10 -18.88
N ARG A 617 -28.27 -31.40 -17.62
CA ARG A 617 -29.24 -30.67 -16.81
C ARG A 617 -28.70 -30.39 -15.42
N ALA A 618 -28.96 -29.19 -14.92
CA ALA A 618 -28.84 -28.89 -13.51
C ALA A 618 -30.15 -29.26 -12.80
N THR A 619 -30.08 -29.92 -11.65
CA THR A 619 -31.25 -30.26 -10.84
C THR A 619 -31.00 -29.93 -9.38
N ALA A 620 -32.06 -29.58 -8.66
CA ALA A 620 -32.08 -29.46 -7.20
C ALA A 620 -33.37 -30.08 -6.66
N VAL A 621 -33.25 -30.97 -5.68
CA VAL A 621 -34.40 -31.65 -5.06
C VAL A 621 -34.21 -31.75 -3.55
N ALA A 622 -35.31 -31.66 -2.80
CA ALA A 622 -35.33 -32.05 -1.40
C ALA A 622 -35.51 -33.57 -1.30
N ALA A 623 -34.61 -34.27 -0.60
CA ALA A 623 -34.60 -35.72 -0.48
C ALA A 623 -34.18 -36.15 0.92
N GLY A 624 -35.05 -36.87 1.64
CA GLY A 624 -34.70 -37.47 2.93
C GLY A 624 -34.39 -36.48 4.06
N GLY A 625 -34.88 -35.23 3.96
CA GLY A 625 -34.55 -34.15 4.90
C GLY A 625 -33.34 -33.31 4.50
N ASP A 626 -32.62 -33.72 3.45
CA ASP A 626 -31.48 -32.99 2.85
C ASP A 626 -31.87 -32.40 1.50
N PHE A 627 -30.94 -31.66 0.89
CA PHE A 627 -31.06 -31.16 -0.48
C PHE A 627 -29.95 -31.74 -1.36
N VAL A 628 -30.28 -32.12 -2.58
CA VAL A 628 -29.32 -32.65 -3.55
C VAL A 628 -29.31 -31.75 -4.77
N LEU A 629 -28.16 -31.14 -5.06
CA LEU A 629 -27.89 -30.42 -6.31
C LEU A 629 -27.02 -31.31 -7.20
N GLU A 630 -27.36 -31.40 -8.48
CA GLU A 630 -26.69 -32.35 -9.37
C GLU A 630 -26.63 -31.85 -10.81
N ASN A 631 -25.52 -32.16 -11.50
CA ASN A 631 -25.37 -32.06 -12.94
C ASN A 631 -24.54 -33.25 -13.47
N LYS A 632 -24.04 -33.22 -14.71
CA LYS A 632 -23.21 -34.30 -15.27
C LYS A 632 -21.93 -34.57 -14.49
N TYR A 633 -21.33 -33.56 -13.86
CA TYR A 633 -20.03 -33.66 -13.20
C TYR A 633 -20.12 -33.81 -11.68
N LEU A 634 -21.00 -33.05 -11.05
CA LEU A 634 -21.08 -32.92 -9.59
C LEU A 634 -22.40 -33.46 -9.07
N ARG A 635 -22.34 -34.09 -7.89
CA ARG A 635 -23.48 -34.33 -7.03
C ARG A 635 -23.17 -33.80 -5.63
N VAL A 636 -23.87 -32.74 -5.23
CA VAL A 636 -23.68 -32.05 -3.96
C VAL A 636 -24.84 -32.36 -3.03
N VAL A 637 -24.55 -32.82 -1.81
CA VAL A 637 -25.56 -33.09 -0.78
C VAL A 637 -25.43 -32.06 0.33
N VAL A 638 -26.48 -31.29 0.55
CA VAL A 638 -26.57 -30.24 1.57
C VAL A 638 -27.46 -30.73 2.70
N ASP A 639 -26.95 -30.71 3.92
CA ASP A 639 -27.70 -31.05 5.12
C ASP A 639 -28.85 -30.07 5.34
N GLY A 640 -30.10 -30.55 5.43
CA GLY A 640 -31.25 -29.66 5.59
C GLY A 640 -31.47 -29.10 7.00
N ALA A 641 -30.75 -29.60 8.01
CA ALA A 641 -30.81 -29.11 9.38
C ALA A 641 -29.70 -28.08 9.68
N THR A 642 -28.55 -28.16 9.01
CA THR A 642 -27.36 -27.36 9.30
C THR A 642 -26.88 -26.52 8.13
N GLY A 643 -27.29 -26.83 6.89
CA GLY A 643 -26.84 -26.15 5.67
C GLY A 643 -25.41 -26.52 5.23
N ALA A 644 -24.74 -27.41 5.96
CA ALA A 644 -23.41 -27.88 5.62
C ALA A 644 -23.43 -28.86 4.43
N PHE A 645 -22.37 -28.86 3.63
CA PHE A 645 -22.19 -29.83 2.57
C PHE A 645 -21.67 -31.14 3.18
N LYS A 646 -22.46 -32.21 3.05
CA LYS A 646 -22.08 -33.57 3.44
C LYS A 646 -21.20 -34.25 2.39
N SER A 647 -21.37 -33.87 1.13
CA SER A 647 -20.75 -34.52 -0.02
C SER A 647 -20.67 -33.52 -1.17
N ILE A 648 -19.51 -33.48 -1.83
CA ILE A 648 -19.30 -32.93 -3.18
C ILE A 648 -18.67 -34.07 -3.98
N PHE A 649 -19.53 -34.92 -4.55
CA PHE A 649 -19.09 -36.07 -5.30
C PHE A 649 -18.80 -35.70 -6.76
N ASP A 650 -17.56 -35.94 -7.18
CA ASP A 650 -17.12 -35.81 -8.56
C ASP A 650 -17.38 -37.12 -9.31
N LYS A 651 -18.33 -37.08 -10.24
CA LYS A 651 -18.82 -38.24 -10.99
C LYS A 651 -17.83 -38.75 -12.02
N GLU A 652 -16.99 -37.87 -12.55
CA GLU A 652 -15.99 -38.27 -13.54
C GLU A 652 -14.80 -38.93 -12.87
N ALA A 653 -14.33 -38.37 -11.75
CA ALA A 653 -13.28 -38.98 -10.94
C ALA A 653 -13.79 -40.20 -10.16
N GLY A 654 -15.11 -40.29 -9.93
CA GLY A 654 -15.70 -41.28 -9.03
C GLY A 654 -15.25 -41.09 -7.58
N ARG A 655 -15.00 -39.84 -7.18
CA ARG A 655 -14.29 -39.48 -5.94
C ARG A 655 -15.09 -38.45 -5.14
N GLU A 656 -15.05 -38.59 -3.82
CA GLU A 656 -15.56 -37.59 -2.89
C GLU A 656 -14.50 -36.49 -2.69
N ALA A 657 -14.90 -35.22 -2.82
CA ALA A 657 -14.00 -34.08 -2.61
C ALA A 657 -13.87 -33.70 -1.13
N LEU A 658 -14.81 -34.08 -0.26
CA LEU A 658 -14.84 -33.72 1.15
C LEU A 658 -14.49 -34.90 2.09
N ARG A 659 -13.59 -34.67 3.06
CA ARG A 659 -13.33 -35.64 4.15
C ARG A 659 -14.30 -35.45 5.31
N GLY A 660 -14.77 -34.22 5.50
CA GLY A 660 -15.69 -33.82 6.55
C GLY A 660 -16.75 -32.87 6.00
N GLU A 661 -17.30 -32.02 6.86
CA GLU A 661 -18.26 -31.01 6.41
C GLU A 661 -17.60 -29.93 5.54
N GLY A 662 -18.31 -29.50 4.51
CA GLY A 662 -18.05 -28.25 3.79
C GLY A 662 -19.13 -27.20 4.07
N ASN A 663 -18.94 -25.98 3.60
CA ASN A 663 -19.89 -24.88 3.76
C ASN A 663 -20.21 -24.57 5.24
N ILE A 664 -19.17 -24.48 6.07
CA ILE A 664 -19.32 -24.19 7.50
C ILE A 664 -19.05 -22.70 7.73
N LEU A 665 -20.10 -21.94 8.01
CA LEU A 665 -20.00 -20.53 8.39
C LEU A 665 -19.69 -20.40 9.88
N VAL A 666 -18.56 -19.77 10.21
CA VAL A 666 -18.15 -19.50 11.59
C VAL A 666 -17.79 -18.03 11.75
N ALA A 667 -18.42 -17.37 12.73
CA ALA A 667 -18.06 -16.03 13.16
C ALA A 667 -17.09 -16.12 14.34
N HIS A 668 -15.79 -16.02 14.06
CA HIS A 668 -14.73 -16.04 15.05
C HIS A 668 -14.64 -14.71 15.79
N GLU A 669 -14.15 -14.72 17.04
CA GLU A 669 -13.75 -13.47 17.69
C GLU A 669 -12.46 -12.96 17.06
N ASN A 670 -12.42 -11.65 16.79
CA ASN A 670 -11.23 -10.98 16.28
C ASN A 670 -11.06 -9.66 17.02
N ILE A 671 -10.20 -9.65 18.05
CA ILE A 671 -9.93 -8.49 18.91
C ILE A 671 -8.41 -8.26 19.00
N PRO A 672 -7.72 -7.99 17.87
CA PRO A 672 -6.28 -7.74 17.88
C PRO A 672 -5.97 -6.32 18.40
N VAL A 673 -4.68 -5.98 18.49
CA VAL A 673 -4.25 -4.62 18.88
C VAL A 673 -4.64 -3.59 17.82
N TRP A 674 -4.49 -3.93 16.54
CA TRP A 674 -4.88 -3.09 15.40
C TRP A 674 -6.07 -3.71 14.66
N ASP A 675 -7.28 -3.43 15.14
CA ASP A 675 -8.54 -4.05 14.74
C ASP A 675 -8.72 -4.28 13.22
N ALA A 676 -8.78 -3.21 12.41
CA ALA A 676 -8.98 -3.34 10.97
C ALA A 676 -7.77 -3.92 10.21
N TRP A 677 -6.59 -3.89 10.85
CA TRP A 677 -5.36 -4.36 10.23
C TRP A 677 -5.11 -5.83 10.49
N ASP A 678 -5.36 -6.34 11.69
CA ASP A 678 -4.86 -7.63 12.14
C ASP A 678 -5.94 -8.72 12.20
N VAL A 679 -5.46 -9.97 12.23
CA VAL A 679 -6.26 -11.13 12.62
C VAL A 679 -5.61 -11.75 13.85
N GLU A 680 -6.40 -12.05 14.88
CA GLU A 680 -5.95 -12.75 16.08
C GLU A 680 -5.36 -14.12 15.70
N PRO A 681 -4.08 -14.42 15.98
CA PRO A 681 -3.46 -15.68 15.56
C PRO A 681 -4.17 -16.95 16.02
N ARG A 682 -4.94 -16.86 17.13
CA ARG A 682 -5.72 -17.96 17.70
C ARG A 682 -7.23 -17.81 17.48
N PHE A 683 -7.65 -17.06 16.46
CA PHE A 683 -9.08 -16.86 16.15
C PHE A 683 -9.87 -18.18 16.02
N GLU A 684 -9.22 -19.29 15.66
CA GLU A 684 -9.87 -20.60 15.56
C GLU A 684 -10.32 -21.18 16.90
N ASP A 685 -9.74 -20.75 18.02
CA ASP A 685 -10.05 -21.25 19.37
C ASP A 685 -11.39 -20.72 19.89
N SER A 686 -11.97 -19.70 19.25
CA SER A 686 -13.27 -19.14 19.59
C SER A 686 -14.12 -18.82 18.36
N GLY A 687 -15.43 -18.93 18.49
CA GLY A 687 -16.35 -18.58 17.43
C GLY A 687 -17.73 -19.18 17.58
N VAL A 688 -18.68 -18.62 16.85
CA VAL A 688 -20.06 -19.08 16.80
C VAL A 688 -20.32 -19.60 15.39
N ARG A 689 -20.60 -20.91 15.28
CA ARG A 689 -21.11 -21.50 14.03
C ARG A 689 -22.49 -20.93 13.75
N ALA A 690 -22.70 -20.42 12.54
CA ALA A 690 -24.00 -19.90 12.14
C ALA A 690 -25.02 -21.03 12.04
N ALA A 691 -26.19 -20.82 12.61
CA ALA A 691 -27.30 -21.77 12.59
C ALA A 691 -28.15 -21.54 11.33
N LEU A 692 -28.51 -22.63 10.64
CA LEU A 692 -29.44 -22.57 9.52
C LEU A 692 -30.85 -22.22 10.05
N GLU A 693 -31.43 -21.16 9.49
CA GLU A 693 -32.81 -20.75 9.77
C GLU A 693 -33.77 -21.21 8.66
N LYS A 694 -33.30 -21.16 7.40
CA LYS A 694 -34.12 -21.50 6.24
C LYS A 694 -33.30 -22.14 5.14
N ALA A 695 -33.82 -23.19 4.52
CA ALA A 695 -33.32 -23.77 3.29
C ALA A 695 -34.47 -24.00 2.31
N GLU A 696 -34.33 -23.56 1.06
CA GLU A 696 -35.35 -23.75 0.02
C GLU A 696 -34.74 -23.84 -1.38
N VAL A 697 -35.25 -24.75 -2.20
CA VAL A 697 -34.90 -24.79 -3.63
C VAL A 697 -35.61 -23.62 -4.31
N VAL A 698 -34.83 -22.68 -4.83
CA VAL A 698 -35.34 -21.49 -5.52
C VAL A 698 -35.30 -21.63 -7.04
N GLU A 699 -34.43 -22.50 -7.56
CA GLU A 699 -34.37 -22.82 -8.99
C GLU A 699 -34.15 -24.32 -9.20
N ALA A 700 -34.95 -24.91 -10.09
CA ALA A 700 -34.84 -26.29 -10.53
C ALA A 700 -34.92 -26.40 -12.06
N GLY A 701 -34.44 -25.37 -12.78
CA GLY A 701 -34.51 -25.29 -14.22
C GLY A 701 -33.39 -26.07 -14.92
N PRO A 702 -33.52 -26.36 -16.23
CA PRO A 702 -32.61 -27.24 -16.95
C PRO A 702 -31.17 -26.74 -17.01
N TYR A 703 -30.93 -25.43 -16.92
CA TYR A 703 -29.61 -24.81 -17.09
C TYR A 703 -28.91 -24.52 -15.76
N ARG A 704 -29.67 -24.06 -14.76
CA ARG A 704 -29.16 -23.74 -13.42
C ARG A 704 -30.11 -24.25 -12.35
N ALA A 705 -29.55 -24.88 -11.33
CA ALA A 705 -30.28 -25.20 -10.12
C ALA A 705 -29.68 -24.40 -8.96
N SER A 706 -30.53 -23.93 -8.05
CA SER A 706 -30.14 -23.01 -6.99
C SER A 706 -30.88 -23.35 -5.70
N LEU A 707 -30.12 -23.50 -4.62
CA LEU A 707 -30.59 -23.66 -3.26
C LEU A 707 -30.30 -22.36 -2.50
N ARG A 708 -31.33 -21.79 -1.86
CA ARG A 708 -31.17 -20.65 -0.96
C ARG A 708 -31.04 -21.15 0.47
N LEU A 709 -30.00 -20.70 1.16
CA LEU A 709 -29.75 -20.96 2.57
C LEU A 709 -29.72 -19.62 3.32
N VAL A 710 -30.36 -19.54 4.48
CA VAL A 710 -30.32 -18.37 5.36
C VAL A 710 -29.81 -18.80 6.71
N PHE A 711 -28.69 -18.23 7.13
CA PHE A 711 -28.02 -18.51 8.38
C PHE A 711 -28.09 -17.31 9.32
N LYS A 712 -28.15 -17.60 10.61
CA LYS A 712 -28.05 -16.60 11.68
C LYS A 712 -26.97 -16.97 12.68
N PHE A 713 -26.25 -15.96 13.14
CA PHE A 713 -25.43 -16.04 14.33
C PHE A 713 -25.59 -14.73 15.08
N LEU A 714 -25.72 -14.79 16.41
CA LEU A 714 -25.93 -13.60 17.24
C LEU A 714 -27.05 -12.70 16.67
N LYS A 715 -26.72 -11.49 16.18
CA LYS A 715 -27.66 -10.53 15.56
C LYS A 715 -27.45 -10.37 14.06
N SER A 716 -26.56 -11.14 13.47
CA SER A 716 -26.15 -11.05 12.07
C SER A 716 -26.78 -12.15 11.23
N THR A 717 -26.93 -11.90 9.93
CA THR A 717 -27.53 -12.84 8.97
C THR A 717 -26.64 -13.00 7.76
N VAL A 718 -26.53 -14.24 7.28
CA VAL A 718 -25.83 -14.58 6.04
C VAL A 718 -26.80 -15.35 5.14
N GLU A 719 -27.00 -14.89 3.92
CA GLU A 719 -27.80 -15.58 2.91
C GLU A 719 -26.88 -16.12 1.83
N GLU A 720 -27.01 -17.41 1.51
CA GLU A 720 -26.26 -18.06 0.45
C GLU A 720 -27.19 -18.53 -0.66
N ARG A 721 -26.74 -18.40 -1.91
CA ARG A 721 -27.28 -19.13 -3.06
C ARG A 721 -26.24 -20.12 -3.55
N VAL A 722 -26.49 -21.40 -3.32
CA VAL A 722 -25.65 -22.51 -3.78
C VAL A 722 -26.16 -22.98 -5.13
N ARG A 723 -25.33 -22.89 -6.16
CA ARG A 723 -25.72 -23.03 -7.57
C ARG A 723 -24.85 -24.04 -8.31
N VAL A 724 -25.50 -24.90 -9.08
CA VAL A 724 -24.86 -25.75 -10.10
C VAL A 724 -25.42 -25.41 -11.47
N TYR A 725 -24.55 -25.49 -12.48
CA TYR A 725 -24.89 -25.17 -13.86
C TYR A 725 -24.73 -26.41 -14.73
N ALA A 726 -25.62 -26.62 -15.69
CA ALA A 726 -25.50 -27.72 -16.64
C ALA A 726 -24.18 -27.56 -17.44
N GLY A 727 -23.46 -28.66 -17.67
CA GLY A 727 -22.22 -28.69 -18.43
C GLY A 727 -21.03 -27.98 -17.78
N LYS A 728 -21.11 -27.59 -16.50
CA LYS A 728 -20.01 -26.94 -15.76
C LYS A 728 -19.55 -27.78 -14.57
N ARG A 729 -18.25 -27.78 -14.29
CA ARG A 729 -17.64 -28.51 -13.17
C ARG A 729 -17.52 -27.69 -11.88
N ARG A 730 -18.29 -26.60 -11.76
CA ARG A 730 -18.16 -25.65 -10.65
C ARG A 730 -19.42 -25.57 -9.80
N LEU A 731 -19.22 -25.45 -8.49
CA LEU A 731 -20.24 -25.11 -7.51
C LEU A 731 -20.08 -23.64 -7.13
N GLU A 732 -21.08 -22.82 -7.41
CA GLU A 732 -21.06 -21.38 -7.13
C GLU A 732 -21.85 -21.09 -5.85
N ILE A 733 -21.26 -20.34 -4.92
CA ILE A 733 -21.85 -19.91 -3.66
C ILE A 733 -21.87 -18.37 -3.67
N VAL A 734 -23.04 -17.79 -3.91
CA VAL A 734 -23.22 -16.33 -3.79
C VAL A 734 -23.61 -16.02 -2.35
N VAL A 735 -22.75 -15.29 -1.64
CA VAL A 735 -22.93 -14.99 -0.22
C VAL A 735 -23.31 -13.53 -0.04
N ARG A 736 -24.40 -13.28 0.67
CA ARG A 736 -24.84 -11.96 1.11
C ARG A 736 -24.75 -11.85 2.62
N THR A 737 -24.06 -10.84 3.13
CA THR A 737 -23.87 -10.63 4.56
C THR A 737 -24.56 -9.37 5.03
N SER A 738 -25.32 -9.46 6.11
CA SER A 738 -25.87 -8.31 6.85
C SER A 738 -25.40 -8.43 8.30
N LEU A 739 -24.32 -7.72 8.62
CA LEU A 739 -23.56 -7.89 9.86
C LEU A 739 -23.85 -6.77 10.85
N ARG A 740 -24.26 -7.15 12.07
CA ARG A 740 -24.56 -6.22 13.18
C ARG A 740 -23.59 -6.39 14.34
N ASP A 741 -23.00 -7.57 14.47
CA ASP A 741 -22.06 -7.88 15.54
C ASP A 741 -20.65 -7.39 15.19
N ARG A 742 -19.96 -6.79 16.16
CA ARG A 742 -18.60 -6.25 16.00
C ARG A 742 -17.54 -7.21 16.54
N GLU A 743 -16.28 -6.93 16.18
CA GLU A 743 -15.10 -7.71 16.55
C GLU A 743 -15.20 -9.17 16.08
N ARG A 744 -15.72 -9.35 14.85
CA ARG A 744 -15.87 -10.67 14.23
C ARG A 744 -14.99 -10.81 12.99
N LEU A 745 -14.55 -12.05 12.77
CA LEU A 745 -14.04 -12.52 11.49
C LEU A 745 -14.96 -13.65 11.02
N LEU A 746 -15.75 -13.38 9.98
CA LEU A 746 -16.65 -14.37 9.39
C LEU A 746 -15.89 -15.18 8.35
N LYS A 747 -15.79 -16.50 8.56
CA LYS A 747 -15.14 -17.42 7.61
C LYS A 747 -16.09 -18.50 7.10
N LEU A 748 -15.87 -18.91 5.85
CA LEU A 748 -16.51 -20.06 5.22
C LEU A 748 -15.50 -21.20 5.06
N TRP A 749 -15.77 -22.33 5.71
CA TRP A 749 -14.83 -23.45 5.80
C TRP A 749 -15.22 -24.66 4.95
N PHE A 750 -14.19 -25.30 4.38
CA PHE A 750 -14.28 -26.55 3.62
C PHE A 750 -13.19 -27.53 4.06
N HIS A 751 -13.58 -28.79 4.30
CA HIS A 751 -12.67 -29.86 4.74
C HIS A 751 -12.48 -30.87 3.60
N PHE A 752 -11.53 -30.61 2.71
CA PHE A 752 -11.32 -31.45 1.52
C PHE A 752 -10.62 -32.78 1.85
N ASP A 753 -10.92 -33.83 1.08
CA ASP A 753 -10.24 -35.13 1.17
C ASP A 753 -9.01 -35.18 0.27
N LEU A 754 -8.04 -34.35 0.61
CA LEU A 754 -6.76 -34.24 -0.09
C LEU A 754 -5.60 -34.37 0.89
N ASN A 755 -4.46 -34.83 0.39
CA ASN A 755 -3.20 -34.89 1.11
C ASN A 755 -2.13 -34.06 0.39
N ALA A 756 -2.08 -32.76 0.70
CA ALA A 756 -1.09 -31.83 0.16
C ALA A 756 -0.42 -31.02 1.28
N ASP A 757 0.90 -30.91 1.21
CA ASP A 757 1.73 -30.11 2.12
C ASP A 757 1.88 -28.65 1.65
N LYS A 758 1.35 -28.34 0.46
CA LYS A 758 1.35 -27.01 -0.17
C LYS A 758 0.03 -26.72 -0.88
N ALA A 759 -0.26 -25.44 -1.00
CA ALA A 759 -1.34 -24.89 -1.81
C ALA A 759 -0.79 -23.81 -2.74
N VAL A 760 -1.42 -23.63 -3.89
CA VAL A 760 -1.01 -22.65 -4.92
C VAL A 760 -1.97 -21.49 -4.88
N PHE A 761 -1.46 -20.26 -4.91
CA PHE A 761 -2.26 -19.04 -4.81
C PHE A 761 -1.89 -18.10 -5.94
N GLU A 762 -2.89 -17.51 -6.56
CA GLU A 762 -2.66 -16.43 -7.52
C GLU A 762 -2.10 -15.19 -6.82
N VAL A 763 -1.12 -14.57 -7.49
CA VAL A 763 -0.57 -13.26 -7.15
C VAL A 763 -0.55 -12.41 -8.43
N PRO A 764 -0.37 -11.09 -8.35
CA PRO A 764 -0.32 -10.24 -9.54
C PRO A 764 0.69 -10.76 -10.58
N PHE A 765 0.24 -11.03 -11.82
CA PHE A 765 1.03 -11.62 -12.91
C PHE A 765 1.72 -12.98 -12.61
N GLY A 766 1.16 -13.81 -11.72
CA GLY A 766 1.74 -15.12 -11.44
C GLY A 766 1.01 -15.93 -10.36
N ASN A 767 1.73 -16.87 -9.76
CA ASN A 767 1.24 -17.68 -8.64
C ASN A 767 2.42 -18.12 -7.75
N VAL A 768 2.12 -18.38 -6.48
CA VAL A 768 3.09 -18.85 -5.47
C VAL A 768 2.58 -20.10 -4.77
N GLU A 769 3.50 -20.99 -4.39
CA GLU A 769 3.22 -22.10 -3.48
C GLU A 769 3.43 -21.66 -2.03
N ARG A 770 2.44 -21.89 -1.15
CA ARG A 770 2.61 -21.71 0.29
C ARG A 770 2.40 -23.04 1.03
N PRO A 771 3.17 -23.32 2.09
CA PRO A 771 2.97 -24.50 2.91
C PRO A 771 1.58 -24.52 3.55
N THR A 772 0.97 -25.69 3.64
CA THR A 772 -0.27 -25.93 4.42
C THR A 772 0.01 -26.45 5.83
N THR A 773 1.29 -26.64 6.15
CA THR A 773 1.78 -27.12 7.45
C THR A 773 2.26 -25.95 8.32
N THR A 774 2.67 -26.23 9.56
CA THR A 774 3.21 -25.25 10.52
C THR A 774 4.58 -25.67 11.05
N ASN A 775 5.40 -26.28 10.19
CA ASN A 775 6.67 -26.91 10.59
C ASN A 775 7.76 -25.92 11.01
N THR A 776 7.80 -24.75 10.38
CA THR A 776 8.75 -23.67 10.72
C THR A 776 8.03 -22.43 11.23
N SER A 777 8.76 -21.53 11.88
CA SER A 777 8.23 -20.24 12.33
C SER A 777 7.69 -19.39 11.16
N TRP A 778 8.25 -19.54 9.96
CA TRP A 778 7.76 -18.89 8.74
C TRP A 778 6.43 -19.48 8.25
N ASP A 779 6.17 -20.76 8.54
CA ASP A 779 4.91 -21.41 8.19
C ASP A 779 3.82 -21.06 9.21
N VAL A 780 4.18 -21.01 10.50
CA VAL A 780 3.30 -20.54 11.57
C VAL A 780 2.78 -19.13 11.28
N ALA A 781 3.66 -18.22 10.83
CA ALA A 781 3.31 -16.85 10.48
C ALA A 781 2.31 -16.73 9.30
N ARG A 782 2.13 -17.78 8.50
CA ARG A 782 1.19 -17.84 7.36
C ARG A 782 -0.13 -18.51 7.75
N PHE A 783 -0.77 -18.01 8.80
CA PHE A 783 -2.11 -18.48 9.23
C PHE A 783 -3.28 -17.79 8.50
N GLU A 784 -3.03 -16.63 7.92
CA GLU A 784 -3.94 -15.89 7.05
C GLU A 784 -3.09 -15.34 5.89
N VAL A 785 -3.39 -15.73 4.66
CA VAL A 785 -2.59 -15.37 3.48
C VAL A 785 -3.45 -14.73 2.38
N PRO A 786 -2.87 -13.83 1.55
CA PRO A 786 -3.60 -13.21 0.46
C PRO A 786 -3.65 -14.12 -0.78
N PHE A 787 -4.74 -14.06 -1.52
CA PHE A 787 -4.86 -14.57 -2.88
C PHE A 787 -5.63 -13.57 -3.74
N LEU A 788 -5.27 -13.46 -5.03
CA LEU A 788 -5.91 -12.48 -5.90
C LEU A 788 -7.31 -12.93 -6.30
N HIS A 789 -7.42 -13.97 -7.12
CA HIS A 789 -8.72 -14.53 -7.51
C HIS A 789 -8.89 -16.01 -7.18
N TRP A 790 -7.81 -16.78 -7.18
CA TRP A 790 -7.90 -18.22 -6.94
C TRP A 790 -6.80 -18.75 -6.02
N LEU A 791 -7.16 -19.85 -5.35
CA LEU A 791 -6.21 -20.77 -4.72
C LEU A 791 -6.56 -22.21 -5.13
N ASP A 792 -5.58 -23.09 -5.07
CA ASP A 792 -5.71 -24.50 -5.40
C ASP A 792 -4.99 -25.38 -4.39
N ILE A 793 -5.63 -26.49 -4.04
CA ILE A 793 -5.01 -27.60 -3.31
C ILE A 793 -5.18 -28.84 -4.16
N SER A 794 -4.06 -29.47 -4.50
CA SER A 794 -4.04 -30.65 -5.36
C SER A 794 -3.06 -31.70 -4.86
N GLU A 795 -3.46 -32.95 -5.03
CA GLU A 795 -2.56 -34.09 -5.11
C GLU A 795 -1.99 -34.21 -6.54
N ALA A 796 -1.41 -35.35 -6.89
CA ALA A 796 -0.85 -35.55 -8.23
C ALA A 796 -1.93 -35.69 -9.33
N ASP A 797 -3.08 -36.25 -8.99
CA ASP A 797 -4.12 -36.68 -9.94
C ASP A 797 -5.51 -36.09 -9.65
N TYR A 798 -5.66 -35.30 -8.59
CA TYR A 798 -6.93 -34.69 -8.20
C TYR A 798 -6.73 -33.46 -7.30
N GLY A 799 -7.59 -32.47 -7.44
CA GLY A 799 -7.56 -31.28 -6.59
C GLY A 799 -8.89 -30.57 -6.49
N VAL A 800 -8.91 -29.51 -5.68
CA VAL A 800 -10.04 -28.59 -5.58
C VAL A 800 -9.50 -27.17 -5.61
N ALA A 801 -9.98 -26.39 -6.57
CA ALA A 801 -9.71 -24.97 -6.65
C ALA A 801 -10.84 -24.16 -6.03
N VAL A 802 -10.48 -23.03 -5.42
CA VAL A 802 -11.41 -22.05 -4.83
C VAL A 802 -11.20 -20.71 -5.52
N PHE A 803 -12.27 -20.14 -6.08
CA PHE A 803 -12.24 -18.83 -6.73
C PHE A 803 -13.07 -17.82 -5.94
N SER A 804 -12.65 -16.57 -5.95
CA SER A 804 -13.47 -15.45 -5.52
C SER A 804 -13.24 -14.23 -6.40
N ASP A 805 -14.29 -13.42 -6.55
CA ASP A 805 -14.28 -12.18 -7.30
C ASP A 805 -13.81 -10.97 -6.48
N SER A 806 -13.89 -11.06 -5.15
CA SER A 806 -13.58 -9.93 -4.25
C SER A 806 -13.14 -10.34 -2.84
N LYS A 807 -12.89 -11.62 -2.57
CA LYS A 807 -12.32 -12.09 -1.28
C LYS A 807 -10.88 -12.50 -1.48
N HIS A 808 -10.03 -12.04 -0.57
CA HIS A 808 -8.59 -12.17 -0.73
C HIS A 808 -7.91 -12.85 0.47
N GLY A 809 -8.56 -12.97 1.63
CA GLY A 809 -8.00 -13.63 2.81
C GLY A 809 -8.34 -15.13 2.87
N ALA A 810 -7.33 -15.98 3.07
CA ALA A 810 -7.53 -17.41 3.26
C ALA A 810 -6.64 -18.01 4.36
N THR A 811 -7.21 -18.97 5.10
CA THR A 811 -6.47 -19.91 5.96
C THR A 811 -6.43 -21.28 5.31
N VAL A 812 -5.24 -21.86 5.16
CA VAL A 812 -5.06 -23.23 4.68
C VAL A 812 -4.23 -24.03 5.67
N ARG A 813 -4.80 -25.13 6.19
CA ARG A 813 -4.19 -26.05 7.15
C ARG A 813 -4.41 -27.50 6.71
N GLY A 814 -3.38 -28.14 6.18
CA GLY A 814 -3.55 -29.35 5.37
C GLY A 814 -4.54 -29.10 4.23
N ALA A 815 -5.61 -29.90 4.17
CA ALA A 815 -6.70 -29.74 3.20
C ALA A 815 -7.93 -28.98 3.78
N ARG A 816 -7.78 -28.34 4.95
CA ARG A 816 -8.81 -27.47 5.53
C ARG A 816 -8.62 -26.05 5.01
N VAL A 817 -9.62 -25.53 4.29
CA VAL A 817 -9.60 -24.20 3.67
C VAL A 817 -10.69 -23.33 4.29
N GLY A 818 -10.31 -22.15 4.79
CA GLY A 818 -11.23 -21.14 5.31
C GLY A 818 -11.09 -19.84 4.54
N ILE A 819 -12.14 -19.42 3.83
CA ILE A 819 -12.18 -18.14 3.11
C ILE A 819 -12.73 -17.08 4.05
N SER A 820 -11.99 -15.99 4.23
CA SER A 820 -12.41 -14.84 5.03
C SER A 820 -13.43 -14.02 4.24
N LEU A 821 -14.69 -14.01 4.70
CA LEU A 821 -15.80 -13.34 4.01
C LEU A 821 -15.93 -11.87 4.40
N ALA A 822 -15.76 -11.56 5.69
CA ALA A 822 -15.89 -10.21 6.22
C ALA A 822 -15.22 -10.09 7.59
N THR A 823 -14.84 -8.87 7.98
CA THR A 823 -14.44 -8.57 9.36
C THR A 823 -15.10 -7.29 9.84
N THR A 824 -15.48 -7.23 11.12
CA THR A 824 -16.25 -6.11 11.70
C THR A 824 -15.48 -5.34 12.79
N PRO A 825 -14.33 -4.72 12.46
CA PRO A 825 -13.47 -4.01 13.42
C PRO A 825 -14.16 -2.79 14.05
N ILE A 826 -13.70 -2.33 15.22
CA ILE A 826 -14.17 -1.06 15.81
C ILE A 826 -13.30 0.11 15.34
N PHE A 827 -11.99 -0.09 15.25
CA PHE A 827 -11.04 0.95 14.85
C PHE A 827 -10.43 0.63 13.47
N PRO A 828 -10.29 1.64 12.57
CA PRO A 828 -10.61 3.05 12.74
C PRO A 828 -12.04 3.43 12.31
N ASP A 829 -12.77 2.50 11.69
CA ASP A 829 -14.16 2.66 11.29
C ASP A 829 -15.07 1.65 12.01
N PRO A 830 -15.87 2.09 13.00
CA PRO A 830 -16.80 1.19 13.70
C PRO A 830 -17.98 0.75 12.83
N LEU A 831 -18.13 1.29 11.62
CA LEU A 831 -19.13 0.92 10.63
C LEU A 831 -18.58 0.03 9.52
N ALA A 832 -17.30 -0.37 9.55
CA ALA A 832 -16.72 -1.27 8.56
C ALA A 832 -17.58 -2.55 8.41
N ASP A 833 -17.98 -2.90 7.19
CA ASP A 833 -18.83 -4.07 6.89
C ASP A 833 -20.20 -4.08 7.59
N ALA A 834 -20.70 -2.93 8.07
CA ALA A 834 -22.06 -2.82 8.61
C ALA A 834 -23.13 -2.71 7.50
N GLU A 835 -22.74 -2.35 6.29
CA GLU A 835 -23.56 -2.40 5.09
C GLU A 835 -23.77 -3.82 4.57
N ASP A 836 -24.83 -4.02 3.78
CA ASP A 836 -25.04 -5.28 3.10
C ASP A 836 -23.99 -5.48 1.99
N ASN A 837 -23.30 -6.60 2.05
CA ASN A 837 -22.25 -6.98 1.12
C ASN A 837 -22.60 -8.25 0.37
N GLU A 838 -22.08 -8.40 -0.84
CA GLU A 838 -22.22 -9.61 -1.66
C GLU A 838 -20.84 -10.04 -2.16
N ALA A 839 -20.60 -11.34 -2.24
CA ALA A 839 -19.41 -11.91 -2.87
C ALA A 839 -19.70 -13.29 -3.45
N VAL A 840 -18.83 -13.75 -4.34
CA VAL A 840 -18.91 -15.10 -4.91
C VAL A 840 -17.74 -15.93 -4.43
N VAL A 841 -18.04 -17.15 -3.99
CA VAL A 841 -17.06 -18.22 -3.76
C VAL A 841 -17.41 -19.37 -4.69
N VAL A 842 -16.45 -19.83 -5.49
CA VAL A 842 -16.63 -20.95 -6.41
C VAL A 842 -15.72 -22.09 -5.98
N LEU A 843 -16.25 -23.31 -5.94
CA LEU A 843 -15.45 -24.52 -5.78
C LEU A 843 -15.43 -25.30 -7.10
N GLU A 844 -14.26 -25.76 -7.50
CA GLU A 844 -14.07 -26.55 -8.70
C GLU A 844 -13.17 -27.77 -8.40
N PRO A 845 -13.76 -28.95 -8.11
CA PRO A 845 -13.02 -30.20 -8.09
C PRO A 845 -12.52 -30.54 -9.49
N HIS A 846 -11.28 -31.00 -9.62
CA HIS A 846 -10.66 -31.20 -10.92
C HIS A 846 -9.71 -32.41 -10.94
N LEU A 847 -9.44 -32.90 -12.16
CA LEU A 847 -8.50 -33.98 -12.41
C LEU A 847 -7.09 -33.41 -12.65
N GLY A 848 -6.09 -34.05 -12.05
CA GLY A 848 -4.70 -33.63 -12.12
C GLY A 848 -4.35 -32.53 -11.11
N ASP A 849 -3.32 -31.74 -11.44
CA ASP A 849 -2.96 -30.54 -10.72
C ASP A 849 -3.59 -29.30 -11.37
N TRP A 850 -3.40 -28.14 -10.73
CA TRP A 850 -3.90 -26.85 -11.23
C TRP A 850 -3.49 -26.49 -12.67
N ARG A 851 -2.37 -27.03 -13.18
CA ARG A 851 -1.93 -26.81 -14.57
C ARG A 851 -2.70 -27.70 -15.53
N ALA A 852 -2.84 -28.98 -15.20
CA ALA A 852 -3.58 -29.94 -16.01
C ALA A 852 -5.06 -29.52 -16.14
N ALA A 853 -5.64 -29.03 -15.04
CA ALA A 853 -7.01 -28.53 -14.99
C ALA A 853 -7.18 -27.10 -15.54
N SER A 854 -6.10 -26.44 -15.98
CA SER A 854 -6.13 -25.07 -16.51
C SER A 854 -6.76 -24.04 -15.55
N ILE A 855 -6.55 -24.20 -14.24
CA ILE A 855 -7.22 -23.41 -13.20
C ILE A 855 -7.15 -21.89 -13.41
N PRO A 856 -6.02 -21.28 -13.85
CA PRO A 856 -6.01 -19.84 -14.11
C PRO A 856 -7.02 -19.40 -15.18
N ARG A 857 -7.30 -20.23 -16.19
CA ARG A 857 -8.32 -19.93 -17.22
C ARG A 857 -9.74 -20.11 -16.69
N GLU A 858 -9.97 -21.13 -15.86
CA GLU A 858 -11.29 -21.38 -15.26
C GLU A 858 -11.65 -20.28 -14.24
N ALA A 859 -10.68 -19.83 -13.44
CA ALA A 859 -10.83 -18.68 -12.56
C ALA A 859 -11.19 -17.40 -13.34
N TYR A 860 -10.44 -17.07 -14.41
CA TYR A 860 -10.78 -15.94 -15.28
C TYR A 860 -12.17 -16.11 -15.92
N SER A 861 -12.55 -17.34 -16.29
CA SER A 861 -13.87 -17.61 -16.88
C SER A 861 -15.01 -17.43 -15.87
N ALA A 862 -14.79 -17.71 -14.58
CA ALA A 862 -15.76 -17.47 -13.52
C ALA A 862 -15.92 -15.98 -13.17
N ILE A 863 -14.86 -15.19 -13.31
CA ILE A 863 -14.80 -13.80 -12.85
C ILE A 863 -15.17 -12.80 -13.95
N TYR A 864 -14.61 -12.98 -15.15
CA TYR A 864 -14.91 -12.13 -16.30
C TYR A 864 -16.18 -12.64 -17.00
N ARG A 865 -17.34 -12.36 -16.39
CA ARG A 865 -18.65 -12.80 -16.91
C ARG A 865 -19.01 -12.04 -18.19
N PRO A 866 -19.57 -12.72 -19.20
CA PRO A 866 -20.07 -12.06 -20.41
C PRO A 866 -21.18 -11.05 -20.10
N PHE A 867 -21.20 -9.94 -20.82
CA PHE A 867 -22.32 -8.99 -20.84
C PHE A 867 -23.05 -9.02 -22.19
N VAL A 868 -24.31 -8.56 -22.20
CA VAL A 868 -25.21 -8.65 -23.35
C VAL A 868 -25.60 -7.26 -23.84
N VAL A 869 -25.55 -7.06 -25.16
CA VAL A 869 -26.06 -5.86 -25.85
C VAL A 869 -27.01 -6.26 -26.99
N SER A 870 -27.77 -5.31 -27.53
CA SER A 870 -28.61 -5.54 -28.72
C SER A 870 -27.82 -5.31 -30.00
N GLY A 871 -27.99 -6.18 -31.01
CA GLY A 871 -27.35 -5.99 -32.32
C GLY A 871 -27.92 -6.84 -33.46
N ARG A 872 -27.18 -6.93 -34.58
CA ARG A 872 -27.64 -7.52 -35.85
C ARG A 872 -27.94 -9.04 -35.78
N GLY A 873 -27.33 -9.77 -34.85
CA GLY A 873 -27.33 -11.24 -34.82
C GLY A 873 -26.05 -11.84 -35.41
N GLY A 874 -25.82 -13.14 -35.17
CA GLY A 874 -24.63 -13.87 -35.63
C GLY A 874 -23.51 -13.99 -34.59
N SER A 875 -22.32 -14.43 -35.03
CA SER A 875 -21.13 -14.61 -34.18
C SER A 875 -19.87 -14.16 -34.89
N ARG A 876 -18.90 -13.64 -34.12
CA ARG A 876 -17.60 -13.19 -34.63
C ARG A 876 -16.52 -13.34 -33.56
N SER A 877 -15.32 -13.73 -33.97
CA SER A 877 -14.09 -13.64 -33.17
C SER A 877 -13.24 -12.47 -33.66
N PHE A 878 -12.60 -11.76 -32.72
CA PHE A 878 -11.63 -10.70 -32.97
C PHE A 878 -10.20 -11.12 -32.61
N GLY A 879 -9.98 -12.32 -32.09
CA GLY A 879 -8.65 -12.78 -31.79
C GLY A 879 -8.64 -14.08 -31.00
N GLU A 880 -7.46 -14.65 -30.84
CA GLU A 880 -7.27 -15.92 -30.15
C GLU A 880 -5.85 -16.01 -29.60
N LEU A 881 -5.74 -16.60 -28.40
CA LEU A 881 -4.48 -16.98 -27.78
C LEU A 881 -4.56 -18.49 -27.46
N PRO A 882 -4.10 -19.36 -28.37
CA PRO A 882 -4.29 -20.81 -28.22
C PRO A 882 -3.56 -21.40 -27.02
N GLN A 883 -2.48 -20.77 -26.54
CA GLN A 883 -1.63 -21.27 -25.47
C GLN A 883 -2.33 -21.22 -24.10
N ASP A 884 -2.55 -22.37 -23.48
CA ASP A 884 -3.20 -22.54 -22.17
C ASP A 884 -2.52 -21.75 -21.04
N ASN A 885 -1.21 -21.72 -21.07
CA ASN A 885 -0.34 -21.13 -20.06
C ASN A 885 -0.14 -19.61 -20.19
N LEU A 886 -0.67 -18.97 -21.24
CA LEU A 886 -0.60 -17.51 -21.41
C LEU A 886 -1.96 -16.87 -21.14
N LEU A 887 -1.96 -15.84 -20.30
CA LEU A 887 -3.16 -15.07 -19.94
C LEU A 887 -3.09 -13.66 -20.53
N LEU A 888 -4.26 -13.20 -21.02
CA LEU A 888 -4.42 -11.87 -21.59
C LEU A 888 -4.94 -10.89 -20.53
N GLU A 889 -4.05 -10.02 -20.08
CA GLU A 889 -4.36 -9.07 -19.03
C GLU A 889 -4.97 -7.77 -19.60
N SER A 890 -4.37 -7.20 -20.64
CA SER A 890 -4.81 -5.92 -21.20
C SER A 890 -4.72 -5.85 -22.71
N VAL A 891 -5.71 -5.22 -23.32
CA VAL A 891 -5.68 -4.70 -24.69
C VAL A 891 -6.15 -3.26 -24.61
N LYS A 892 -5.29 -2.32 -24.98
CA LYS A 892 -5.60 -0.88 -24.89
C LYS A 892 -4.95 -0.10 -26.02
N ARG A 893 -5.36 1.14 -26.20
CA ARG A 893 -4.63 2.07 -27.09
C ARG A 893 -3.24 2.37 -26.51
N ALA A 894 -2.24 2.51 -27.37
CA ALA A 894 -0.90 2.93 -26.94
C ALA A 894 -0.93 4.36 -26.36
N GLU A 895 -0.05 4.67 -25.40
CA GLU A 895 -0.01 5.96 -24.70
C GLU A 895 0.40 7.14 -25.60
N ASP A 896 1.07 6.88 -26.72
CA ASP A 896 1.37 7.87 -27.75
C ASP A 896 0.29 7.93 -28.85
N GLY A 897 -0.78 7.15 -28.71
CA GLY A 897 -1.91 7.09 -29.63
C GLY A 897 -1.68 6.24 -30.88
N ASP A 898 -0.49 5.65 -31.04
CA ASP A 898 -0.03 4.97 -32.26
C ASP A 898 -0.08 3.44 -32.12
N GLY A 899 -1.23 2.86 -32.47
CA GLY A 899 -1.49 1.42 -32.41
C GLY A 899 -2.12 0.95 -31.08
N VAL A 900 -2.09 -0.36 -30.89
CA VAL A 900 -2.66 -1.08 -29.75
C VAL A 900 -1.54 -1.74 -28.94
N VAL A 901 -1.71 -1.75 -27.63
CA VAL A 901 -0.86 -2.47 -26.70
C VAL A 901 -1.60 -3.70 -26.22
N VAL A 902 -0.94 -4.85 -26.30
CA VAL A 902 -1.42 -6.14 -25.79
C VAL A 902 -0.45 -6.60 -24.71
N ARG A 903 -0.95 -6.82 -23.50
CA ARG A 903 -0.16 -7.32 -22.37
C ARG A 903 -0.62 -8.70 -21.96
N LEU A 904 0.35 -9.62 -21.90
CA LEU A 904 0.18 -11.01 -21.53
C LEU A 904 1.12 -11.36 -20.37
N TYR A 905 0.82 -12.45 -19.67
CA TYR A 905 1.81 -13.08 -18.79
C TYR A 905 1.75 -14.61 -18.89
N GLU A 906 2.88 -15.23 -18.60
CA GLU A 906 3.00 -16.69 -18.51
C GLU A 906 2.69 -17.16 -17.10
N ALA A 907 1.77 -18.10 -16.94
CA ALA A 907 1.25 -18.49 -15.63
C ALA A 907 1.77 -19.84 -15.12
N TYR A 908 2.39 -20.69 -15.96
CA TYR A 908 2.64 -22.12 -15.62
C TYR A 908 4.11 -22.43 -15.34
N ASN A 909 5.00 -21.43 -15.36
CA ASN A 909 6.43 -21.60 -15.32
C ASN A 909 6.96 -22.36 -16.55
N LYS A 910 6.54 -21.94 -17.75
CA LYS A 910 6.99 -22.52 -19.04
C LYS A 910 7.67 -21.48 -19.93
N ARG A 911 8.66 -21.90 -20.70
CA ARG A 911 9.21 -21.13 -21.83
C ARG A 911 8.64 -21.66 -23.15
N GLY A 912 8.43 -20.80 -24.13
CA GLY A 912 7.83 -21.24 -25.39
C GLY A 912 7.68 -20.15 -26.43
N THR A 913 6.76 -20.40 -27.36
CA THR A 913 6.40 -19.48 -28.44
C THR A 913 4.88 -19.28 -28.44
N GLY A 914 4.46 -18.05 -28.23
CA GLY A 914 3.07 -17.63 -28.28
C GLY A 914 2.65 -17.30 -29.72
N VAL A 915 1.37 -17.47 -30.00
CA VAL A 915 0.75 -17.04 -31.27
C VAL A 915 -0.51 -16.27 -30.92
N LEU A 916 -0.48 -14.97 -31.16
CA LEU A 916 -1.63 -14.09 -30.98
C LEU A 916 -2.27 -13.82 -32.34
N ARG A 917 -3.52 -14.24 -32.52
CA ARG A 917 -4.33 -13.89 -33.70
C ARG A 917 -5.08 -12.59 -33.43
N LEU A 918 -5.07 -11.68 -34.40
CA LEU A 918 -5.65 -10.34 -34.31
C LEU A 918 -6.83 -10.16 -35.27
N TRP A 919 -7.67 -9.16 -35.02
CA TRP A 919 -8.79 -8.79 -35.89
C TRP A 919 -8.38 -7.95 -37.10
N PHE A 920 -7.07 -7.70 -37.25
CA PHE A 920 -6.48 -6.92 -38.32
C PHE A 920 -5.10 -7.47 -38.68
N LYS A 921 -4.60 -7.11 -39.86
CA LYS A 921 -3.24 -7.42 -40.30
C LYS A 921 -2.29 -6.35 -39.77
N PRO A 922 -1.36 -6.66 -38.86
CA PRO A 922 -0.47 -5.66 -38.31
C PRO A 922 0.58 -5.23 -39.35
N SER A 923 0.77 -3.92 -39.46
CA SER A 923 1.82 -3.26 -40.24
C SER A 923 3.19 -3.33 -39.55
N SER A 924 3.20 -3.33 -38.21
CA SER A 924 4.41 -3.51 -37.42
C SER A 924 4.08 -4.04 -36.03
N VAL A 925 5.06 -4.75 -35.44
CA VAL A 925 4.98 -5.25 -34.07
C VAL A 925 6.34 -5.04 -33.41
N ARG A 926 6.33 -4.54 -32.17
CA ARG A 926 7.51 -4.52 -31.30
C ARG A 926 7.15 -4.97 -29.89
N SER A 927 8.10 -5.59 -29.20
CA SER A 927 7.99 -5.85 -27.76
C SER A 927 8.57 -4.66 -27.01
N THR A 928 7.84 -4.18 -26.00
CA THR A 928 8.19 -2.97 -25.25
C THR A 928 8.14 -3.25 -23.75
N ASP A 929 8.74 -2.35 -22.98
CA ASP A 929 8.66 -2.30 -21.52
C ASP A 929 7.24 -1.97 -21.02
N LEU A 930 7.03 -1.88 -19.69
CA LEU A 930 5.71 -1.52 -19.15
C LEU A 930 5.31 -0.09 -19.46
N LEU A 931 6.28 0.80 -19.73
CA LEU A 931 6.09 2.23 -19.97
C LEU A 931 5.73 2.56 -21.43
N GLU A 932 5.85 1.57 -22.31
CA GLU A 932 5.73 1.66 -23.77
C GLU A 932 6.84 2.50 -24.44
N LEU A 933 7.93 2.74 -23.72
CA LEU A 933 9.02 3.63 -24.12
C LEU A 933 10.22 2.84 -24.67
N GLY A 934 10.72 1.87 -23.90
CA GLY A 934 11.90 1.08 -24.26
C GLY A 934 11.55 -0.22 -24.97
N ASP A 935 12.37 -0.61 -25.96
CA ASP A 935 12.24 -1.91 -26.60
C ASP A 935 12.77 -3.03 -25.71
N VAL A 936 12.03 -4.14 -25.66
CA VAL A 936 12.44 -5.38 -24.98
C VAL A 936 12.80 -6.40 -26.06
N ALA A 937 14.05 -6.86 -26.06
CA ALA A 937 14.54 -7.80 -27.06
C ALA A 937 13.73 -9.12 -27.02
N ARG A 938 13.12 -9.48 -28.15
CA ARG A 938 12.27 -10.67 -28.28
C ARG A 938 12.28 -11.18 -29.72
N GLU A 939 12.25 -12.49 -29.90
CA GLU A 939 12.01 -13.07 -31.22
C GLU A 939 10.54 -12.83 -31.59
N LEU A 940 10.33 -12.13 -32.70
CA LEU A 940 9.01 -11.72 -33.20
C LEU A 940 8.90 -12.00 -34.70
N SER A 941 7.77 -12.52 -35.13
CA SER A 941 7.44 -12.63 -36.56
C SER A 941 5.96 -12.43 -36.80
N VAL A 942 5.62 -11.80 -37.93
CA VAL A 942 4.24 -11.57 -38.35
C VAL A 942 3.94 -12.43 -39.58
N ASP A 943 2.81 -13.14 -39.55
CA ASP A 943 2.27 -13.86 -40.70
C ASP A 943 0.77 -13.56 -40.82
N GLY A 944 0.38 -12.78 -41.84
CA GLY A 944 -1.01 -12.35 -42.03
C GLY A 944 -1.53 -11.49 -40.86
N ASP A 945 -2.45 -12.03 -40.09
CA ASP A 945 -3.07 -11.46 -38.88
C ASP A 945 -2.52 -12.06 -37.57
N SER A 946 -1.50 -12.92 -37.67
CA SER A 946 -0.93 -13.67 -36.56
C SER A 946 0.44 -13.13 -36.18
N VAL A 947 0.61 -12.87 -34.88
CA VAL A 947 1.87 -12.43 -34.27
C VAL A 947 2.45 -13.58 -33.48
N ARG A 948 3.64 -14.05 -33.89
CA ARG A 948 4.40 -15.07 -33.18
C ARG A 948 5.48 -14.42 -32.34
N PHE A 949 5.62 -14.84 -31.08
CA PHE A 949 6.58 -14.25 -30.16
C PHE A 949 7.16 -15.30 -29.21
N SER A 950 8.46 -15.24 -28.93
CA SER A 950 9.06 -16.07 -27.85
C SER A 950 8.65 -15.54 -26.48
N TYR A 951 8.45 -16.41 -25.48
CA TYR A 951 8.27 -16.02 -24.08
C TYR A 951 9.06 -16.93 -23.12
N ARG A 952 9.39 -16.40 -21.94
CA ARG A 952 10.05 -17.09 -20.83
C ARG A 952 9.07 -17.43 -19.71
N ASN A 953 9.55 -18.25 -18.77
CA ASN A 953 8.87 -18.62 -17.54
C ASN A 953 8.39 -17.37 -16.77
N TYR A 954 7.10 -17.31 -16.38
CA TYR A 954 6.53 -16.17 -15.65
C TYR A 954 6.80 -14.78 -16.25
N GLU A 955 7.03 -14.70 -17.57
CA GLU A 955 7.37 -13.46 -18.23
C GLU A 955 6.13 -12.59 -18.46
N ILE A 956 6.17 -11.33 -18.03
CA ILE A 956 5.23 -10.30 -18.51
C ILE A 956 5.66 -9.85 -19.90
N VAL A 957 4.77 -10.00 -20.87
CA VAL A 957 4.98 -9.67 -22.28
C VAL A 957 4.12 -8.49 -22.65
N THR A 958 4.74 -7.38 -23.05
CA THR A 958 4.02 -6.23 -23.63
C THR A 958 4.38 -6.10 -25.11
N LEU A 959 3.37 -6.18 -25.98
CA LEU A 959 3.49 -6.01 -27.41
C LEU A 959 2.78 -4.73 -27.83
N LYS A 960 3.46 -3.90 -28.63
CA LYS A 960 2.86 -2.76 -29.32
C LYS A 960 2.69 -3.09 -30.79
N ILE A 961 1.47 -2.96 -31.30
CA ILE A 961 1.02 -3.50 -32.58
C ILE A 961 0.31 -2.37 -33.36
N LYS A 962 0.72 -2.12 -34.61
CA LYS A 962 0.12 -1.09 -35.47
C LYS A 962 -0.65 -1.67 -36.63
#